data_AF-A0AAW0WJV3-F1
#
_entry.id   AF-A0AAW0WJV3-F1
#
_cell.length_a   1.000
_cell.length_b   1.000
_cell.length_c   1.000
_cell.angle_alpha   90.00
_cell.angle_beta   90.00
_cell.angle_gamma   90.00
#
_symmetry.space_group_name_H-M   'P 1'
#
loop_
_entity.id
_entity.type
_entity.pdbx_description
1 polymer ?
#
loop_
_entity_poly.entity_id
_entity_poly.type
_entity_poly.pdbx_seq_one_letter_code
_entity_poly.pdbx_strand_id
1 'polypeptide(L)'
;RWVVVVTALLVVTVSADINVAHKQQDINHLLYKITSPIKSSFNDLKEMSETWNPREHMDLCSDGGAAVEWLMGELENHRLLKQHHWFSLFNDRQRTEALWLFEVFMQCTDFEVFRNNAAYFREHMNEGEFVYALYAAVTHSDIGQYIVLPPLYEITPHLFTNSEIINKAYTALMTQTPGNFRMNFTGSKRNTEQRVAYFGEDIGINSHHVHWHLDFPFWWNRDKIDRKGELFFWAHHQLVARYDAERLSNYLPPVDELYWDSPIKDGFAAHTSYKYGGEFPTRPDNKEFEDVEGVACARDIKLLESRIRDAIALGYIININGSHTDINNEHGIDILGDIIESSAYSPNAAYYGSLHNQAHRVLGAQADPKRKFGMPPGIMEHFETATRDPAFFRLHKYINGIFKEHKDKLPPYTEQELLYSNVNITNVKVSKLSTYFEDFVFDVSNALDTPESFSYVSVTATISRLNHEPFTYNIHVQAKHDDEVTVRIYITPKRDENNIVLDIDESRWGAILLDTFWTKVHAGDNVITRKSSQSSVAIPDRVPFFELLEDADEAVANDAQLLHQEIRGCGHPMRLLLPKGTKEGLDFWLDVIVTSGDDAVHDELTIENHGSTHGYCGIHGMKYPDKRPMGFPFDRRIPEIGVFKVPNQHGQVVKIFHH
;
A
#
# COMPACT_ATOMS: atom_id res chain seq x y z
N ARG A 1 -16.50 30.33 -37.96
CA ARG A 1 -16.82 30.33 -36.51
C ARG A 1 -16.43 29.03 -35.78
N TRP A 2 -16.03 27.96 -36.48
CA TRP A 2 -15.57 26.69 -35.86
C TRP A 2 -14.05 26.60 -35.56
N VAL A 3 -13.25 27.54 -36.08
CA VAL A 3 -11.79 27.53 -35.86
C VAL A 3 -11.41 28.04 -34.46
N VAL A 4 -12.19 28.94 -33.85
CA VAL A 4 -11.86 29.57 -32.55
C VAL A 4 -12.10 28.65 -31.34
N VAL A 5 -13.01 27.68 -31.44
CA VAL A 5 -13.34 26.76 -30.33
C VAL A 5 -12.28 25.67 -30.17
N VAL A 6 -11.72 25.17 -31.28
CA VAL A 6 -10.66 24.14 -31.25
C VAL A 6 -9.34 24.72 -30.75
N THR A 7 -8.99 25.95 -31.13
CA THR A 7 -7.78 26.61 -30.61
C THR A 7 -7.93 26.97 -29.13
N ALA A 8 -9.11 27.38 -28.67
CA ALA A 8 -9.35 27.67 -27.26
C ALA A 8 -9.26 26.39 -26.39
N LEU A 9 -9.81 25.27 -26.84
CA LEU A 9 -9.68 23.98 -26.16
C LEU A 9 -8.22 23.51 -26.13
N LEU A 10 -7.49 23.58 -27.25
CA LEU A 10 -6.06 23.23 -27.30
C LEU A 10 -5.20 24.14 -26.43
N VAL A 11 -5.47 25.45 -26.39
CA VAL A 11 -4.73 26.40 -25.55
C VAL A 11 -5.04 26.19 -24.07
N VAL A 12 -6.28 25.85 -23.71
CA VAL A 12 -6.67 25.54 -22.33
C VAL A 12 -6.06 24.21 -21.86
N THR A 13 -6.04 23.17 -22.71
CA THR A 13 -5.38 21.90 -22.37
C THR A 13 -3.87 22.08 -22.25
N VAL A 14 -3.23 22.78 -23.21
CA VAL A 14 -1.79 23.07 -23.15
C VAL A 14 -1.45 23.92 -21.92
N SER A 15 -2.29 24.90 -21.54
CA SER A 15 -2.09 25.71 -20.33
C SER A 15 -2.30 24.93 -19.02
N ALA A 16 -3.22 23.96 -18.99
CA ALA A 16 -3.43 23.08 -17.85
C ALA A 16 -2.26 22.09 -17.70
N ASP A 17 -1.74 21.57 -18.81
CA ASP A 17 -0.61 20.64 -18.82
C ASP A 17 0.73 21.31 -18.48
N ILE A 18 0.95 22.56 -18.94
CA ILE A 18 2.12 23.37 -18.52
C ILE A 18 2.07 23.64 -17.01
N ASN A 19 0.89 23.81 -16.43
CA ASN A 19 0.73 23.96 -14.98
C ASN A 19 1.20 22.71 -14.23
N VAL A 20 0.90 21.50 -14.73
CA VAL A 20 1.35 20.24 -14.11
C VAL A 20 2.88 20.11 -14.09
N ALA A 21 3.58 20.55 -15.14
CA ALA A 21 5.05 20.51 -15.18
C ALA A 21 5.67 21.32 -14.02
N HIS A 22 5.19 22.55 -13.81
CA HIS A 22 5.63 23.39 -12.68
C HIS A 22 5.29 22.77 -11.32
N LYS A 23 4.07 22.24 -11.17
CA LYS A 23 3.67 21.55 -9.93
C LYS A 23 4.57 20.37 -9.62
N GLN A 24 4.86 19.54 -10.61
CA GLN A 24 5.74 18.38 -10.47
C GLN A 24 7.16 18.82 -10.10
N GLN A 25 7.69 19.84 -10.76
CA GLN A 25 9.02 20.40 -10.47
C GLN A 25 9.11 20.87 -9.00
N ASP A 26 8.13 21.64 -8.55
CA ASP A 26 8.10 22.17 -7.18
C ASP A 26 8.06 21.05 -6.13
N ILE A 27 7.22 20.03 -6.33
CA ILE A 27 7.17 18.86 -5.43
C ILE A 27 8.48 18.08 -5.45
N ASN A 28 9.08 17.88 -6.63
CA ASN A 28 10.36 17.19 -6.75
C ASN A 28 11.47 17.97 -6.01
N HIS A 29 11.54 19.29 -6.17
CA HIS A 29 12.54 20.13 -5.51
C HIS A 29 12.34 20.17 -3.99
N LEU A 30 11.09 20.18 -3.51
CA LEU A 30 10.76 20.07 -2.08
C LEU A 30 11.22 18.73 -1.47
N LEU A 31 11.12 17.63 -2.22
CA LEU A 31 11.51 16.29 -1.75
C LEU A 31 13.01 15.98 -1.96
N TYR A 32 13.71 16.80 -2.73
CA TYR A 32 15.13 16.64 -2.98
C TYR A 32 15.94 16.91 -1.69
N LYS A 33 16.82 15.97 -1.32
CA LYS A 33 17.72 16.05 -0.16
C LYS A 33 16.99 16.50 1.11
N ILE A 34 15.94 15.76 1.47
CA ILE A 34 14.98 16.14 2.50
C ILE A 34 15.57 16.38 3.90
N THR A 35 16.75 15.83 4.19
CA THR A 35 17.45 16.01 5.48
C THR A 35 18.34 17.25 5.52
N SER A 36 18.45 17.97 4.41
CA SER A 36 19.21 19.21 4.24
C SER A 36 18.27 20.37 3.89
N PRO A 37 18.68 21.63 4.14
CA PRO A 37 17.96 22.81 3.66
C PRO A 37 17.71 22.78 2.16
N ILE A 38 16.65 23.45 1.70
CA ILE A 38 16.35 23.66 0.28
C ILE A 38 17.60 24.25 -0.38
N LYS A 39 17.99 23.69 -1.52
CA LYS A 39 19.16 24.16 -2.27
C LYS A 39 18.97 25.60 -2.73
N SER A 40 20.03 26.38 -2.63
CA SER A 40 20.11 27.75 -3.17
C SER A 40 19.84 27.82 -4.67
N SER A 41 20.11 26.74 -5.42
CA SER A 41 19.78 26.66 -6.85
C SER A 41 18.27 26.64 -7.14
N PHE A 42 17.44 26.25 -6.17
CA PHE A 42 15.98 26.31 -6.26
C PHE A 42 15.51 27.67 -5.75
N ASN A 43 15.95 28.73 -6.45
CA ASN A 43 15.88 30.14 -5.99
C ASN A 43 14.50 30.50 -5.40
N ASP A 44 13.42 30.20 -6.11
CA ASP A 44 12.07 30.60 -5.74
C ASP A 44 11.60 29.90 -4.45
N LEU A 45 11.78 28.57 -4.35
CA LEU A 45 11.46 27.82 -3.13
C LEU A 45 12.33 28.23 -1.95
N LYS A 46 13.60 28.54 -2.21
CA LYS A 46 14.54 28.99 -1.17
C LYS A 46 14.19 30.39 -0.66
N GLU A 47 13.81 31.30 -1.54
CA GLU A 47 13.34 32.64 -1.16
C GLU A 47 12.04 32.54 -0.35
N MET A 48 11.08 31.72 -0.79
CA MET A 48 9.81 31.55 -0.09
C MET A 48 10.01 30.88 1.27
N SER A 49 10.93 29.93 1.43
CA SER A 49 11.16 29.31 2.75
C SER A 49 11.70 30.27 3.80
N GLU A 50 12.33 31.38 3.38
CA GLU A 50 12.89 32.41 4.26
C GLU A 50 11.98 33.62 4.45
N THR A 51 11.20 33.99 3.42
CA THR A 51 10.44 35.25 3.40
C THR A 51 8.93 35.07 3.55
N TRP A 52 8.39 33.87 3.29
CA TRP A 52 6.97 33.59 3.39
C TRP A 52 6.50 33.63 4.85
N ASN A 53 5.42 34.36 5.10
CA ASN A 53 4.73 34.35 6.38
C ASN A 53 3.33 33.73 6.20
N PRO A 54 3.10 32.47 6.59
CA PRO A 54 1.80 31.82 6.42
C PRO A 54 0.61 32.63 6.96
N ARG A 55 0.79 33.40 8.05
CA ARG A 55 -0.27 34.21 8.65
C ARG A 55 -0.72 35.38 7.78
N GLU A 56 0.14 35.90 6.91
CA GLU A 56 -0.20 37.01 6.01
C GLU A 56 -1.07 36.58 4.83
N HIS A 57 -1.24 35.27 4.63
CA HIS A 57 -1.96 34.68 3.50
C HIS A 57 -3.12 33.78 3.94
N MET A 58 -3.61 33.95 5.18
CA MET A 58 -4.74 33.20 5.74
C MET A 58 -6.05 33.40 4.99
N ASP A 59 -6.21 34.53 4.30
CA ASP A 59 -7.36 34.83 3.44
C ASP A 59 -7.43 33.94 2.19
N LEU A 60 -6.31 33.30 1.83
CA LEU A 60 -6.19 32.33 0.74
C LEU A 60 -6.28 30.87 1.24
N CYS A 61 -6.90 30.67 2.41
CA CYS A 61 -7.21 29.36 2.97
C CYS A 61 -8.73 29.19 3.11
N SER A 62 -9.27 28.03 2.72
CA SER A 62 -10.72 27.77 2.74
C SER A 62 -11.34 27.75 4.14
N ASP A 63 -10.55 27.55 5.18
CA ASP A 63 -10.96 27.61 6.59
C ASP A 63 -10.76 29.00 7.23
N GLY A 64 -10.42 30.02 6.44
CA GLY A 64 -10.06 31.36 6.93
C GLY A 64 -8.73 31.41 7.67
N GLY A 65 -7.85 30.42 7.45
CA GLY A 65 -6.49 30.35 8.02
C GLY A 65 -6.41 29.73 9.40
N ALA A 66 -7.46 29.06 9.87
CA ALA A 66 -7.49 28.47 11.21
C ALA A 66 -6.40 27.40 11.41
N ALA A 67 -6.18 26.53 10.42
CA ALA A 67 -5.13 25.52 10.44
C ALA A 67 -3.73 26.15 10.49
N VAL A 68 -3.53 27.21 9.70
CA VAL A 68 -2.27 27.97 9.66
C VAL A 68 -1.98 28.62 11.02
N GLU A 69 -2.96 29.35 11.57
CA GLU A 69 -2.81 30.01 12.87
C GLU A 69 -2.47 29.01 13.98
N TRP A 70 -3.13 27.85 13.97
CA TRP A 70 -2.87 26.79 14.94
C TRP A 70 -1.44 26.23 14.83
N LEU A 71 -1.01 25.84 13.64
CA LEU A 71 0.32 25.25 13.42
C LEU A 71 1.44 26.26 13.72
N MET A 72 1.26 27.50 13.28
CA MET A 72 2.20 28.60 13.59
C MET A 72 2.31 28.82 15.11
N GLY A 73 1.19 28.78 15.83
CA GLY A 73 1.19 28.87 17.29
C GLY A 73 1.98 27.74 17.96
N GLU A 74 1.86 26.49 17.50
CA GLU A 74 2.63 25.37 18.04
C GLU A 74 4.13 25.47 17.71
N LEU A 75 4.47 25.96 16.51
CA LEU A 75 5.85 26.23 16.07
C LEU A 75 6.51 27.31 16.96
N GLU A 76 5.86 28.44 17.14
CA GLU A 76 6.37 29.58 17.93
C GLU A 76 6.52 29.26 19.42
N ASN A 77 5.65 28.39 19.94
CA ASN A 77 5.75 27.90 21.30
C ASN A 77 6.77 26.75 21.47
N HIS A 78 7.50 26.39 20.40
CA HIS A 78 8.50 25.32 20.38
C HIS A 78 7.95 23.96 20.82
N ARG A 79 6.73 23.63 20.37
CA ARG A 79 6.01 22.40 20.75
C ARG A 79 6.02 21.32 19.68
N LEU A 80 6.57 21.62 18.50
CA LEU A 80 6.73 20.67 17.41
C LEU A 80 7.98 19.79 17.62
N LEU A 81 7.99 18.62 16.97
CA LEU A 81 9.10 17.71 16.90
C LEU A 81 10.27 18.41 16.22
N LYS A 82 11.44 18.31 16.83
CA LYS A 82 12.66 18.84 16.24
C LYS A 82 13.00 18.12 14.93
N GLN A 83 13.60 18.85 14.00
CA GLN A 83 14.31 18.27 12.87
C GLN A 83 15.39 17.29 13.33
N HIS A 84 15.80 16.42 12.41
CA HIS A 84 16.82 15.40 12.64
C HIS A 84 16.45 14.46 13.77
N HIS A 85 15.22 13.96 13.72
CA HIS A 85 14.66 13.00 14.66
C HIS A 85 13.76 12.01 13.92
N TRP A 86 13.67 10.77 14.41
CA TRP A 86 12.76 9.79 13.86
C TRP A 86 11.30 10.25 14.01
N PHE A 87 10.51 9.96 12.99
CA PHE A 87 9.06 10.13 12.95
C PHE A 87 8.42 8.75 12.82
N SER A 88 7.38 8.47 13.61
CA SER A 88 6.51 7.31 13.43
C SER A 88 5.07 7.77 13.41
N LEU A 89 4.34 7.38 12.37
CA LEU A 89 2.91 7.65 12.26
C LEU A 89 2.09 7.00 13.39
N PHE A 90 2.62 5.96 14.04
CA PHE A 90 1.95 5.31 15.16
C PHE A 90 2.12 6.07 16.48
N ASN A 91 3.04 7.03 16.56
CA ASN A 91 3.16 7.93 17.70
C ASN A 91 2.07 9.00 17.65
N ASP A 92 1.23 9.08 18.69
CA ASP A 92 0.04 9.93 18.69
C ASP A 92 0.37 11.43 18.56
N ARG A 93 1.45 11.89 19.21
CA ARG A 93 1.84 13.31 19.16
C ARG A 93 2.45 13.67 17.81
N GLN A 94 3.42 12.88 17.33
CA GLN A 94 4.08 13.12 16.04
C GLN A 94 3.08 13.05 14.88
N ARG A 95 2.18 12.06 14.89
CA ARG A 95 1.07 12.00 13.93
C ARG A 95 0.23 13.26 13.98
N THR A 96 -0.18 13.70 15.18
CA THR A 96 -0.99 14.92 15.32
C THR A 96 -0.30 16.14 14.70
N GLU A 97 1.01 16.29 14.89
CA GLU A 97 1.79 17.39 14.32
C GLU A 97 1.87 17.32 12.79
N ALA A 98 2.16 16.13 12.23
CA ALA A 98 2.09 15.92 10.78
C ALA A 98 0.69 16.20 10.20
N LEU A 99 -0.37 15.85 10.95
CA LEU A 99 -1.75 16.12 10.53
C LEU A 99 -2.10 17.60 10.57
N TRP A 100 -1.52 18.40 11.47
CA TRP A 100 -1.70 19.85 11.42
C TRP A 100 -1.11 20.46 10.16
N LEU A 101 0.05 19.97 9.73
CA LEU A 101 0.65 20.39 8.47
C LEU A 101 -0.17 19.92 7.26
N PHE A 102 -0.65 18.67 7.27
CA PHE A 102 -1.58 18.17 6.27
C PHE A 102 -2.84 19.04 6.19
N GLU A 103 -3.41 19.44 7.33
CA GLU A 103 -4.56 20.33 7.36
C GLU A 103 -4.24 21.68 6.73
N VAL A 104 -3.09 22.31 7.00
CA VAL A 104 -2.68 23.54 6.30
C VAL A 104 -2.68 23.35 4.78
N PHE A 105 -2.08 22.26 4.30
CA PHE A 105 -2.03 21.97 2.86
C PHE A 105 -3.40 21.75 2.24
N MET A 106 -4.29 21.03 2.92
CA MET A 106 -5.64 20.75 2.45
C MET A 106 -6.57 21.97 2.44
N GLN A 107 -6.21 23.06 3.13
CA GLN A 107 -6.98 24.30 3.14
C GLN A 107 -6.49 25.34 2.13
N CYS A 108 -5.34 25.12 1.48
CA CYS A 108 -4.82 26.05 0.48
C CYS A 108 -5.80 26.16 -0.71
N THR A 109 -6.11 27.37 -1.17
CA THR A 109 -7.06 27.57 -2.30
C THR A 109 -6.44 27.36 -3.68
N ASP A 110 -5.11 27.47 -3.78
CA ASP A 110 -4.37 27.26 -5.01
C ASP A 110 -2.98 26.64 -4.73
N PHE A 111 -2.32 26.23 -5.81
CA PHE A 111 -1.02 25.57 -5.73
C PHE A 111 0.11 26.51 -5.27
N GLU A 112 0.03 27.82 -5.54
CA GLU A 112 1.09 28.75 -5.15
C GLU A 112 1.15 28.89 -3.62
N VAL A 113 -0.02 29.04 -2.98
CA VAL A 113 -0.13 29.07 -1.51
C VAL A 113 0.30 27.74 -0.90
N PHE A 114 -0.12 26.61 -1.50
CA PHE A 114 0.33 25.28 -1.11
C PHE A 114 1.85 25.16 -1.14
N ARG A 115 2.47 25.52 -2.27
CA ARG A 115 3.91 25.46 -2.52
C ARG A 115 4.68 26.32 -1.52
N ASN A 116 4.24 27.55 -1.29
CA ASN A 116 4.94 28.48 -0.40
C ASN A 116 4.83 28.04 1.07
N ASN A 117 3.66 27.55 1.50
CA ASN A 117 3.51 26.91 2.81
C ASN A 117 4.42 25.67 2.92
N ALA A 118 4.49 24.83 1.89
CA ALA A 118 5.35 23.66 1.89
C ALA A 118 6.84 24.04 1.98
N ALA A 119 7.28 25.04 1.22
CA ALA A 119 8.65 25.55 1.29
C ALA A 119 8.98 26.07 2.71
N TYR A 120 8.08 26.83 3.32
CA TYR A 120 8.23 27.34 4.68
C TYR A 120 8.31 26.19 5.70
N PHE A 121 7.31 25.31 5.77
CA PHE A 121 7.27 24.27 6.79
C PHE A 121 8.33 23.17 6.59
N ARG A 122 8.85 22.96 5.38
CA ARG A 122 10.01 22.08 5.13
C ARG A 122 11.23 22.51 5.96
N GLU A 123 11.46 23.81 6.10
CA GLU A 123 12.60 24.34 6.88
C GLU A 123 12.33 24.43 8.39
N HIS A 124 11.07 24.30 8.82
CA HIS A 124 10.65 24.56 10.21
C HIS A 124 10.10 23.34 10.95
N MET A 125 9.77 22.25 10.26
CA MET A 125 9.24 21.01 10.83
C MET A 125 10.18 19.83 10.61
N ASN A 126 9.93 18.75 11.36
CA ASN A 126 10.63 17.48 11.18
C ASN A 126 10.44 16.94 9.75
N GLU A 127 11.52 16.44 9.17
CA GLU A 127 11.56 15.95 7.79
C GLU A 127 10.61 14.78 7.54
N GLY A 128 10.41 13.89 8.52
CA GLY A 128 9.47 12.76 8.40
C GLY A 128 8.01 13.21 8.48
N GLU A 129 7.69 14.14 9.37
CA GLU A 129 6.36 14.75 9.47
C GLU A 129 6.01 15.50 8.19
N PHE A 130 6.97 16.28 7.65
CA PHE A 130 6.82 16.99 6.39
C PHE A 130 6.58 16.05 5.21
N VAL A 131 7.42 15.02 5.04
CA VAL A 131 7.25 14.04 3.95
C VAL A 131 5.88 13.38 4.04
N TYR A 132 5.47 12.95 5.23
CA TYR A 132 4.18 12.32 5.42
C TYR A 132 3.02 13.26 5.04
N ALA A 133 3.02 14.48 5.57
CA ALA A 133 1.99 15.48 5.32
C ALA A 133 1.91 15.87 3.83
N LEU A 134 3.06 16.06 3.18
CA LEU A 134 3.13 16.41 1.77
C LEU A 134 2.59 15.27 0.89
N TYR A 135 3.02 14.02 1.13
CA TYR A 135 2.53 12.86 0.39
C TYR A 135 1.02 12.70 0.57
N ALA A 136 0.52 12.77 1.81
CA ALA A 136 -0.92 12.67 2.08
C ALA A 136 -1.71 13.81 1.42
N ALA A 137 -1.23 15.05 1.46
CA ALA A 137 -1.92 16.18 0.88
C ALA A 137 -1.91 16.15 -0.66
N VAL A 138 -0.80 15.78 -1.30
CA VAL A 138 -0.74 15.59 -2.76
C VAL A 138 -1.66 14.45 -3.19
N THR A 139 -1.72 13.36 -2.42
CA THR A 139 -2.63 12.26 -2.70
C THR A 139 -4.09 12.67 -2.61
N HIS A 140 -4.50 13.49 -1.63
CA HIS A 140 -5.92 13.71 -1.33
C HIS A 140 -6.49 15.07 -1.78
N SER A 141 -5.65 16.01 -2.24
CA SER A 141 -6.10 17.32 -2.68
C SER A 141 -6.29 17.40 -4.19
N ASP A 142 -7.31 18.15 -4.63
CA ASP A 142 -7.49 18.50 -6.04
C ASP A 142 -6.28 19.25 -6.61
N ILE A 143 -5.57 19.99 -5.75
CA ILE A 143 -4.34 20.72 -6.09
C ILE A 143 -3.21 19.77 -6.51
N GLY A 144 -3.14 18.58 -5.88
CA GLY A 144 -2.17 17.53 -6.15
C GLY A 144 -2.50 16.62 -7.34
N GLN A 145 -3.65 16.82 -7.99
CA GLN A 145 -4.04 16.02 -9.15
C GLN A 145 -2.97 16.07 -10.25
N TYR A 146 -2.72 14.92 -10.89
CA TYR A 146 -1.70 14.70 -11.92
C TYR A 146 -0.23 14.74 -11.46
N ILE A 147 0.05 15.01 -10.17
CA ILE A 147 1.41 14.93 -9.63
C ILE A 147 1.78 13.47 -9.37
N VAL A 148 2.93 13.06 -9.89
CA VAL A 148 3.53 11.75 -9.62
C VAL A 148 4.47 11.88 -8.43
N LEU A 149 4.07 11.32 -7.29
CA LEU A 149 4.93 11.28 -6.11
C LEU A 149 6.17 10.40 -6.36
N PRO A 150 7.38 10.85 -5.97
CA PRO A 150 8.58 10.01 -6.06
C PRO A 150 8.49 8.74 -5.21
N PRO A 151 9.22 7.68 -5.57
CA PRO A 151 9.30 6.51 -4.72
C PRO A 151 9.96 6.83 -3.37
N LEU A 152 9.28 6.48 -2.26
CA LEU A 152 9.80 6.73 -0.91
C LEU A 152 11.14 6.04 -0.63
N TYR A 153 11.45 4.93 -1.32
CA TYR A 153 12.76 4.27 -1.22
C TYR A 153 13.93 5.10 -1.77
N GLU A 154 13.65 6.15 -2.56
CA GLU A 154 14.63 7.14 -3.00
C GLU A 154 14.52 8.47 -2.25
N ILE A 155 13.39 8.77 -1.59
CA ILE A 155 13.25 9.98 -0.74
C ILE A 155 13.80 9.75 0.67
N THR A 156 13.50 8.60 1.28
CA THR A 156 13.99 8.21 2.61
C THR A 156 14.70 6.83 2.56
N PRO A 157 15.84 6.71 1.86
CA PRO A 157 16.44 5.40 1.58
C PRO A 157 16.77 4.55 2.82
N HIS A 158 17.00 5.18 3.97
CA HIS A 158 17.22 4.53 5.27
C HIS A 158 16.13 3.56 5.70
N LEU A 159 14.87 3.79 5.29
CA LEU A 159 13.75 2.89 5.60
C LEU A 159 13.71 1.68 4.66
N PHE A 160 14.39 1.74 3.52
CA PHE A 160 14.31 0.71 2.49
C PHE A 160 15.64 -0.04 2.26
N THR A 161 16.73 0.46 2.84
CA THR A 161 18.10 0.01 2.56
C THR A 161 18.79 -0.43 3.84
N ASN A 162 19.47 -1.57 3.79
CA ASN A 162 20.22 -2.07 4.94
C ASN A 162 21.39 -1.13 5.33
N SER A 163 21.77 -1.16 6.62
CA SER A 163 22.80 -0.29 7.18
C SER A 163 24.17 -0.51 6.53
N GLU A 164 24.46 -1.71 6.02
CA GLU A 164 25.71 -1.99 5.29
C GLU A 164 25.83 -1.11 4.05
N ILE A 165 24.77 -1.01 3.27
CA ILE A 165 24.74 -0.24 2.02
C ILE A 165 24.70 1.26 2.31
N ILE A 166 23.95 1.68 3.34
CA ILE A 166 23.99 3.08 3.81
C ILE A 166 25.41 3.49 4.25
N ASN A 167 26.11 2.65 5.00
CA ASN A 167 27.49 2.94 5.42
C ASN A 167 28.47 2.99 4.23
N LYS A 168 28.28 2.14 3.21
CA LYS A 168 29.02 2.21 1.95
C LYS A 168 28.72 3.51 1.20
N ALA A 169 27.47 3.96 1.20
CA ALA A 169 27.08 5.23 0.61
C ALA A 169 27.74 6.42 1.33
N TYR A 170 27.80 6.40 2.66
CA TYR A 170 28.54 7.40 3.43
C TYR A 170 30.03 7.40 3.11
N THR A 171 30.63 6.21 2.96
CA THR A 171 32.03 6.09 2.56
C THR A 171 32.25 6.68 1.17
N ALA A 172 31.38 6.37 0.20
CA ALA A 172 31.42 6.91 -1.15
C ALA A 172 31.36 8.45 -1.16
N LEU A 173 30.49 9.06 -0.34
CA LEU A 173 30.46 10.50 -0.17
C LEU A 173 31.77 11.04 0.43
N MET A 174 32.26 10.41 1.52
CA MET A 174 33.47 10.85 2.23
C MET A 174 34.73 10.78 1.34
N THR A 175 34.79 9.82 0.42
CA THR A 175 35.89 9.67 -0.53
C THR A 175 35.60 10.32 -1.89
N GLN A 176 34.45 11.00 -2.04
CA GLN A 176 33.99 11.63 -3.27
C GLN A 176 34.07 10.68 -4.49
N THR A 177 33.73 9.41 -4.26
CA THR A 177 33.82 8.34 -5.26
C THR A 177 32.43 7.77 -5.50
N PRO A 178 31.86 7.91 -6.71
CA PRO A 178 30.58 7.27 -7.05
C PRO A 178 30.62 5.76 -6.82
N GLY A 179 29.47 5.17 -6.50
CA GLY A 179 29.39 3.76 -6.16
C GLY A 179 28.06 3.12 -6.53
N ASN A 180 28.12 1.87 -6.98
CA ASN A 180 26.97 0.98 -7.03
C ASN A 180 27.25 -0.19 -6.07
N PHE A 181 26.35 -0.39 -5.11
CA PHE A 181 26.53 -1.40 -4.06
C PHE A 181 25.43 -2.46 -4.11
N ARG A 182 25.84 -3.73 -4.16
CA ARG A 182 24.91 -4.87 -4.12
C ARG A 182 24.33 -5.04 -2.72
N MET A 183 23.03 -4.82 -2.58
CA MET A 183 22.26 -5.10 -1.37
C MET A 183 21.87 -6.58 -1.33
N ASN A 184 22.11 -7.23 -0.19
CA ASN A 184 21.65 -8.59 0.10
C ASN A 184 20.55 -8.54 1.15
N PHE A 185 19.62 -9.49 1.08
CA PHE A 185 18.56 -9.68 2.07
C PHE A 185 19.12 -10.00 3.46
N THR A 186 18.38 -9.64 4.50
CA THR A 186 18.84 -9.80 5.89
C THR A 186 18.94 -11.27 6.33
N GLY A 187 19.58 -11.49 7.48
CA GLY A 187 19.69 -12.81 8.10
C GLY A 187 20.75 -13.71 7.45
N SER A 188 20.66 -15.01 7.75
CA SER A 188 21.58 -16.03 7.24
C SER A 188 20.83 -17.24 6.74
N LYS A 189 21.47 -18.07 5.90
CA LYS A 189 20.87 -19.30 5.34
C LYS A 189 20.43 -20.32 6.40
N ARG A 190 20.87 -20.15 7.65
CA ARG A 190 20.43 -20.97 8.80
C ARG A 190 19.05 -20.56 9.30
N ASN A 191 18.66 -19.29 9.14
CA ASN A 191 17.31 -18.85 9.40
C ASN A 191 16.44 -19.27 8.20
N THR A 192 15.44 -20.13 8.45
CA THR A 192 14.52 -20.58 7.41
C THR A 192 13.70 -19.44 6.83
N GLU A 193 13.42 -18.42 7.63
CA GLU A 193 12.61 -17.27 7.21
C GLU A 193 13.32 -16.39 6.19
N GLN A 194 14.67 -16.43 6.15
CA GLN A 194 15.44 -15.75 5.10
C GLN A 194 15.02 -16.23 3.69
N ARG A 195 14.53 -17.46 3.53
CA ARG A 195 14.15 -18.01 2.22
C ARG A 195 13.08 -17.18 1.53
N VAL A 196 12.24 -16.48 2.28
CA VAL A 196 11.15 -15.62 1.79
C VAL A 196 11.40 -14.13 2.06
N ALA A 197 12.62 -13.75 2.48
CA ALA A 197 12.99 -12.35 2.70
C ALA A 197 12.84 -11.50 1.42
N TYR A 198 12.98 -12.12 0.24
CA TYR A 198 12.78 -11.44 -1.04
C TYR A 198 11.37 -10.89 -1.25
N PHE A 199 10.38 -11.34 -0.47
CA PHE A 199 9.02 -10.81 -0.51
C PHE A 199 8.85 -9.65 0.48
N GLY A 200 9.12 -9.91 1.77
CA GLY A 200 8.91 -8.92 2.83
C GLY A 200 9.88 -7.73 2.77
N GLU A 201 11.09 -7.93 2.25
CA GLU A 201 12.10 -6.89 2.04
C GLU A 201 12.10 -6.32 0.61
N ASP A 202 11.18 -6.74 -0.27
CA ASP A 202 11.04 -6.11 -1.58
C ASP A 202 10.65 -4.64 -1.40
N ILE A 203 11.43 -3.73 -1.99
CA ILE A 203 11.18 -2.29 -1.90
C ILE A 203 9.82 -1.90 -2.50
N GLY A 204 9.31 -2.65 -3.48
CA GLY A 204 8.01 -2.45 -4.09
C GLY A 204 6.87 -2.90 -3.18
N ILE A 205 7.00 -4.00 -2.43
CA ILE A 205 5.99 -4.42 -1.44
C ILE A 205 5.89 -3.41 -0.31
N ASN A 206 7.04 -2.99 0.23
CA ASN A 206 7.08 -1.96 1.26
C ASN A 206 6.49 -0.63 0.74
N SER A 207 6.80 -0.25 -0.51
CA SER A 207 6.22 0.92 -1.18
C SER A 207 4.71 0.77 -1.37
N HIS A 208 4.21 -0.37 -1.83
CA HIS A 208 2.78 -0.65 -1.96
C HIS A 208 2.05 -0.47 -0.63
N HIS A 209 2.60 -1.03 0.45
CA HIS A 209 2.00 -1.00 1.77
C HIS A 209 1.88 0.43 2.33
N VAL A 210 2.95 1.24 2.26
CA VAL A 210 2.87 2.65 2.69
C VAL A 210 1.91 3.47 1.83
N HIS A 211 1.89 3.28 0.51
CA HIS A 211 0.96 4.02 -0.36
C HIS A 211 -0.49 3.58 -0.17
N TRP A 212 -0.76 2.32 0.17
CA TRP A 212 -2.10 1.88 0.55
C TRP A 212 -2.58 2.64 1.79
N HIS A 213 -1.72 2.80 2.80
CA HIS A 213 -2.05 3.58 4.00
C HIS A 213 -2.08 5.10 3.79
N LEU A 214 -1.43 5.62 2.74
CA LEU A 214 -1.61 7.01 2.30
C LEU A 214 -2.95 7.20 1.61
N ASP A 215 -3.38 6.27 0.75
CA ASP A 215 -4.67 6.29 0.07
C ASP A 215 -5.84 6.07 1.04
N PHE A 216 -5.65 5.22 2.07
CA PHE A 216 -6.67 4.84 3.05
C PHE A 216 -6.19 5.06 4.50
N PRO A 217 -5.91 6.31 4.92
CA PRO A 217 -5.34 6.53 6.23
C PRO A 217 -6.35 6.27 7.35
N PHE A 218 -5.92 5.56 8.40
CA PHE A 218 -6.77 5.25 9.55
C PHE A 218 -7.27 6.51 10.29
N TRP A 219 -6.59 7.64 10.19
CA TRP A 219 -6.96 8.91 10.84
C TRP A 219 -7.90 9.78 10.00
N TRP A 220 -8.27 9.35 8.79
CA TRP A 220 -9.06 10.14 7.86
C TRP A 220 -10.47 10.45 8.37
N ASN A 221 -10.81 11.73 8.49
CA ASN A 221 -12.08 12.20 9.03
C ASN A 221 -12.83 13.19 8.10
N ARG A 222 -12.40 13.28 6.84
CA ARG A 222 -13.00 14.13 5.80
C ARG A 222 -14.06 13.33 5.04
N ASP A 223 -14.18 13.55 3.73
CA ASP A 223 -15.16 12.86 2.90
C ASP A 223 -15.00 11.34 2.99
N LYS A 224 -16.13 10.64 3.14
CA LYS A 224 -16.12 9.21 3.39
C LYS A 224 -15.53 8.46 2.20
N ILE A 225 -14.39 7.83 2.43
CA ILE A 225 -13.78 6.87 1.51
C ILE A 225 -14.62 5.59 1.48
N ASP A 226 -15.09 5.23 0.29
CA ASP A 226 -16.00 4.10 0.08
C ASP A 226 -15.32 2.76 0.41
N ARG A 227 -16.02 1.91 1.19
CA ARG A 227 -15.58 0.56 1.60
C ARG A 227 -14.15 0.46 2.16
N LYS A 228 -13.67 1.52 2.83
CA LYS A 228 -12.30 1.59 3.38
C LYS A 228 -12.00 0.44 4.35
N GLY A 229 -12.92 0.09 5.23
CA GLY A 229 -12.71 -0.98 6.20
C GLY A 229 -12.67 -2.36 5.53
N GLU A 230 -13.44 -2.57 4.47
CA GLU A 230 -13.36 -3.80 3.68
C GLU A 230 -12.08 -3.87 2.86
N LEU A 231 -11.63 -2.76 2.28
CA LEU A 231 -10.31 -2.64 1.64
C LEU A 231 -9.18 -2.95 2.61
N PHE A 232 -9.28 -2.48 3.86
CA PHE A 232 -8.32 -2.80 4.92
C PHE A 232 -8.21 -4.30 5.13
N PHE A 233 -9.35 -5.00 5.31
CA PHE A 233 -9.36 -6.46 5.38
C PHE A 233 -8.72 -7.08 4.13
N TRP A 234 -9.15 -6.63 2.95
CA TRP A 234 -8.81 -7.29 1.70
C TRP A 234 -7.33 -7.16 1.32
N ALA A 235 -6.75 -5.96 1.42
CA ALA A 235 -5.35 -5.73 1.11
C ALA A 235 -4.43 -6.56 2.02
N HIS A 236 -4.72 -6.59 3.32
CA HIS A 236 -3.92 -7.37 4.29
C HIS A 236 -4.16 -8.88 4.17
N HIS A 237 -5.39 -9.32 3.89
CA HIS A 237 -5.71 -10.71 3.58
C HIS A 237 -4.89 -11.20 2.37
N GLN A 238 -4.86 -10.40 1.29
CA GLN A 238 -4.10 -10.72 0.08
C GLN A 238 -2.58 -10.71 0.32
N LEU A 239 -2.05 -9.80 1.15
CA LEU A 239 -0.63 -9.83 1.55
C LEU A 239 -0.28 -11.14 2.28
N VAL A 240 -1.13 -11.60 3.20
CA VAL A 240 -0.92 -12.87 3.92
C VAL A 240 -1.03 -14.07 2.98
N ALA A 241 -2.05 -14.11 2.11
CA ALA A 241 -2.22 -15.21 1.15
C ALA A 241 -1.04 -15.31 0.17
N ARG A 242 -0.54 -14.18 -0.32
CA ARG A 242 0.67 -14.10 -1.16
C ARG A 242 1.90 -14.55 -0.41
N TYR A 243 2.08 -14.10 0.84
CA TYR A 243 3.20 -14.54 1.67
C TYR A 243 3.18 -16.05 1.90
N ASP A 244 2.02 -16.64 2.22
CA ASP A 244 1.88 -18.09 2.38
C ASP A 244 2.19 -18.85 1.07
N ALA A 245 1.86 -18.29 -0.09
CA ALA A 245 2.27 -18.86 -1.38
C ALA A 245 3.80 -18.83 -1.57
N GLU A 246 4.49 -17.75 -1.17
CA GLU A 246 5.96 -17.71 -1.18
C GLU A 246 6.56 -18.72 -0.21
N ARG A 247 5.97 -18.89 0.98
CA ARG A 247 6.39 -19.90 1.95
C ARG A 247 6.29 -21.31 1.36
N LEU A 248 5.16 -21.62 0.73
CA LEU A 248 4.94 -22.90 0.04
C LEU A 248 6.01 -23.14 -1.04
N SER A 249 6.31 -22.13 -1.84
CA SER A 249 7.35 -22.18 -2.88
C SER A 249 8.77 -22.41 -2.36
N ASN A 250 8.99 -22.16 -1.07
CA ASN A 250 10.28 -22.36 -0.40
C ASN A 250 10.25 -23.49 0.66
N TYR A 251 9.26 -24.39 0.55
CA TYR A 251 9.07 -25.57 1.41
C TYR A 251 8.93 -25.19 2.89
N LEU A 252 8.21 -24.11 3.16
CA LEU A 252 7.84 -23.68 4.51
C LEU A 252 6.33 -23.89 4.69
N PRO A 253 5.88 -24.28 5.89
CA PRO A 253 4.45 -24.30 6.20
C PRO A 253 3.89 -22.87 6.15
N PRO A 254 2.56 -22.70 5.98
CA PRO A 254 1.89 -21.43 6.16
C PRO A 254 2.29 -20.74 7.47
N VAL A 255 2.22 -19.42 7.50
CA VAL A 255 2.56 -18.66 8.70
C VAL A 255 1.56 -18.97 9.82
N ASP A 256 2.11 -19.19 11.01
CA ASP A 256 1.35 -19.40 12.24
C ASP A 256 0.73 -18.07 12.71
N GLU A 257 -0.39 -18.12 13.41
CA GLU A 257 -0.98 -16.91 14.00
C GLU A 257 -0.13 -16.38 15.17
N LEU A 258 -0.27 -15.09 15.45
CA LEU A 258 0.26 -14.50 16.66
C LEU A 258 -0.63 -14.84 17.87
N TYR A 259 -0.01 -15.26 18.97
CA TYR A 259 -0.71 -15.55 20.23
C TYR A 259 -0.11 -14.72 21.36
N TRP A 260 -0.92 -13.87 22.00
CA TRP A 260 -0.45 -12.93 23.04
C TRP A 260 0.05 -13.60 24.34
N ASP A 261 -0.37 -14.86 24.58
CA ASP A 261 0.08 -15.66 25.73
C ASP A 261 1.21 -16.65 25.38
N SER A 262 1.80 -16.53 24.19
CA SER A 262 2.89 -17.41 23.74
C SER A 262 4.08 -16.61 23.24
N PRO A 263 5.30 -17.16 23.33
CA PRO A 263 6.47 -16.50 22.80
C PRO A 263 6.38 -16.30 21.28
N ILE A 264 6.87 -15.16 20.83
CA ILE A 264 7.06 -14.84 19.42
C ILE A 264 8.23 -15.71 18.93
N LYS A 265 7.90 -16.81 18.27
CA LYS A 265 8.87 -17.84 17.85
C LYS A 265 9.99 -17.24 16.98
N ASP A 266 9.61 -16.51 15.94
CA ASP A 266 10.57 -15.87 15.02
C ASP A 266 10.92 -14.45 15.48
N GLY A 267 12.17 -14.28 15.89
CA GLY A 267 12.79 -12.99 16.09
C GLY A 267 13.12 -12.33 14.75
N PHE A 268 13.61 -11.09 14.83
CA PHE A 268 14.03 -10.35 13.66
C PHE A 268 15.11 -9.33 13.99
N ALA A 269 16.16 -9.32 13.18
CA ALA A 269 17.23 -8.33 13.20
C ALA A 269 17.18 -7.57 11.88
N ALA A 270 16.76 -6.31 11.92
CA ALA A 270 16.46 -5.55 10.71
C ALA A 270 17.71 -5.19 9.89
N HIS A 271 18.87 -5.05 10.55
CA HIS A 271 20.11 -4.58 9.92
C HIS A 271 19.88 -3.29 9.10
N THR A 272 19.03 -2.41 9.61
CA THR A 272 18.66 -1.11 9.04
C THR A 272 18.75 -0.06 10.13
N SER A 273 18.98 1.19 9.73
CA SER A 273 19.11 2.31 10.64
C SER A 273 18.23 3.45 10.21
N TYR A 274 17.63 4.17 11.17
CA TYR A 274 17.12 5.51 10.90
C TYR A 274 18.26 6.42 10.46
N LYS A 275 17.94 7.42 9.62
CA LYS A 275 18.86 8.54 9.38
C LYS A 275 19.25 9.22 10.69
N TYR A 276 18.25 9.50 11.52
CA TYR A 276 18.40 10.07 12.86
C TYR A 276 17.55 9.27 13.84
N GLY A 277 18.20 8.57 14.78
CA GLY A 277 17.52 7.68 15.73
C GLY A 277 18.32 6.42 16.07
N GLY A 278 19.30 6.08 15.25
CA GLY A 278 20.15 4.90 15.43
C GLY A 278 19.64 3.68 14.67
N GLU A 279 20.19 2.51 14.99
CA GLU A 279 19.76 1.22 14.43
C GLU A 279 18.34 0.86 14.88
N PHE A 280 17.60 0.21 14.00
CA PHE A 280 16.32 -0.37 14.37
C PHE A 280 16.52 -1.45 15.45
N PRO A 281 15.62 -1.53 16.45
CA PRO A 281 15.71 -2.54 17.50
C PRO A 281 15.62 -3.96 16.94
N THR A 282 16.37 -4.88 17.54
CA THR A 282 16.33 -6.32 17.21
C THR A 282 15.48 -7.06 18.24
N ARG A 283 14.59 -7.94 17.77
CA ARG A 283 13.82 -8.84 18.63
C ARG A 283 14.43 -10.25 18.58
N PRO A 284 14.81 -10.85 19.73
CA PRO A 284 15.32 -12.22 19.75
C PRO A 284 14.22 -13.25 19.45
N ASP A 285 14.63 -14.44 19.01
CA ASP A 285 13.72 -15.60 18.87
C ASP A 285 13.10 -16.00 20.21
N ASN A 286 11.90 -16.56 20.16
CA ASN A 286 11.12 -17.01 21.33
C ASN A 286 10.96 -15.91 22.39
N LYS A 287 10.76 -14.67 21.94
CA LYS A 287 10.54 -13.52 22.83
C LYS A 287 9.14 -13.61 23.45
N GLU A 288 9.07 -13.71 24.77
CA GLU A 288 7.81 -13.54 25.50
C GLU A 288 7.31 -12.10 25.40
N PHE A 289 5.99 -11.94 25.26
CA PHE A 289 5.37 -10.62 25.27
C PHE A 289 5.52 -9.95 26.63
N GLU A 290 6.00 -8.71 26.60
CA GLU A 290 6.04 -7.83 27.76
C GLU A 290 5.12 -6.63 27.56
N ASP A 291 4.54 -6.15 28.67
CA ASP A 291 3.74 -4.93 28.68
C ASP A 291 4.55 -3.74 28.22
N VAL A 292 4.01 -2.96 27.28
CA VAL A 292 4.71 -1.80 26.71
C VAL A 292 4.25 -0.52 27.37
N GLU A 293 5.18 0.18 28.01
CA GLU A 293 4.90 1.39 28.76
C GLU A 293 4.40 2.53 27.86
N GLY A 294 3.26 3.12 28.23
CA GLY A 294 2.59 4.16 27.44
C GLY A 294 1.94 3.68 26.15
N VAL A 295 1.79 2.36 25.95
CA VAL A 295 1.12 1.76 24.79
C VAL A 295 -0.03 0.87 25.24
N ALA A 296 0.25 -0.38 25.63
CA ALA A 296 -0.76 -1.36 26.06
C ALA A 296 -0.08 -2.54 26.78
N CYS A 297 -0.82 -3.22 27.65
CA CYS A 297 -0.44 -4.55 28.15
C CYS A 297 -1.08 -5.66 27.31
N ALA A 298 -0.53 -6.88 27.39
CA ALA A 298 -1.08 -8.03 26.65
C ALA A 298 -2.56 -8.29 26.99
N ARG A 299 -2.96 -8.03 28.25
CA ARG A 299 -4.35 -8.12 28.69
C ARG A 299 -5.27 -7.12 27.97
N ASP A 300 -4.81 -5.90 27.71
CA ASP A 300 -5.62 -4.88 27.04
C ASP A 300 -5.92 -5.32 25.60
N ILE A 301 -4.89 -5.81 24.89
CA ILE A 301 -5.05 -6.33 23.53
C ILE A 301 -6.06 -7.48 23.47
N LYS A 302 -5.97 -8.44 24.38
CA LYS A 302 -6.93 -9.55 24.49
C LYS A 302 -8.35 -9.08 24.83
N LEU A 303 -8.49 -8.01 25.60
CA LEU A 303 -9.81 -7.42 25.89
C LEU A 303 -10.42 -6.77 24.65
N LEU A 304 -9.62 -6.05 23.85
CA LEU A 304 -10.07 -5.48 22.58
C LEU A 304 -10.51 -6.60 21.62
N GLU A 305 -9.69 -7.66 21.48
CA GLU A 305 -10.02 -8.85 20.71
C GLU A 305 -11.35 -9.46 21.15
N SER A 306 -11.53 -9.71 22.46
CA SER A 306 -12.76 -10.29 23.00
C SER A 306 -13.99 -9.47 22.65
N ARG A 307 -13.92 -8.14 22.77
CA ARG A 307 -15.05 -7.25 22.43
C ARG A 307 -15.44 -7.34 20.95
N ILE A 308 -14.46 -7.45 20.07
CA ILE A 308 -14.67 -7.58 18.62
C ILE A 308 -15.26 -8.96 18.30
N ARG A 309 -14.70 -10.03 18.86
CA ARG A 309 -15.23 -11.39 18.68
C ARG A 309 -16.65 -11.54 19.26
N ASP A 310 -16.95 -10.88 20.38
CA ASP A 310 -18.30 -10.84 20.95
C ASP A 310 -19.28 -10.15 19.99
N ALA A 311 -18.90 -9.03 19.36
CA ALA A 311 -19.73 -8.39 18.34
C ALA A 311 -19.98 -9.33 17.13
N ILE A 312 -18.94 -10.02 16.66
CA ILE A 312 -19.06 -11.04 15.60
C ILE A 312 -19.93 -12.22 16.05
N ALA A 313 -19.89 -12.62 17.32
CA ALA A 313 -20.73 -13.67 17.91
C ALA A 313 -22.21 -13.26 17.97
N LEU A 314 -22.48 -12.02 18.36
CA LEU A 314 -23.82 -11.47 18.48
C LEU A 314 -24.43 -11.09 17.12
N GLY A 315 -23.61 -10.86 16.10
CA GLY A 315 -24.05 -10.43 14.77
C GLY A 315 -24.29 -8.93 14.66
N TYR A 316 -23.88 -8.14 15.67
CA TYR A 316 -24.00 -6.69 15.64
C TYR A 316 -22.89 -6.02 16.47
N ILE A 317 -22.58 -4.77 16.12
CA ILE A 317 -21.72 -3.90 16.93
C ILE A 317 -22.55 -2.94 17.80
N ILE A 318 -21.94 -2.41 18.86
CA ILE A 318 -22.56 -1.45 19.78
C ILE A 318 -22.00 -0.06 19.48
N ASN A 319 -22.88 0.84 19.02
CA ASN A 319 -22.53 2.24 18.75
C ASN A 319 -22.36 3.04 20.06
N ILE A 320 -21.78 4.23 19.98
CA ILE A 320 -21.53 5.10 21.15
C ILE A 320 -22.81 5.45 21.96
N ASN A 321 -23.96 5.52 21.29
CA ASN A 321 -25.26 5.80 21.91
C ASN A 321 -25.96 4.54 22.49
N GLY A 322 -25.32 3.36 22.38
CA GLY A 322 -25.86 2.07 22.80
C GLY A 322 -26.77 1.39 21.77
N SER A 323 -27.04 1.97 20.59
CA SER A 323 -27.78 1.27 19.53
C SER A 323 -26.92 0.20 18.88
N HIS A 324 -27.57 -0.79 18.25
CA HIS A 324 -26.88 -1.88 17.57
C HIS A 324 -26.88 -1.69 16.06
N THR A 325 -25.76 -1.99 15.40
CA THR A 325 -25.66 -2.05 13.93
C THR A 325 -25.41 -3.49 13.52
N ASP A 326 -26.31 -4.07 12.72
CA ASP A 326 -26.18 -5.43 12.20
C ASP A 326 -24.96 -5.55 11.28
N ILE A 327 -24.19 -6.62 11.47
CA ILE A 327 -23.01 -6.93 10.66
C ILE A 327 -23.17 -8.24 9.90
N ASN A 328 -24.25 -9.01 10.05
CA ASN A 328 -24.44 -10.28 9.32
C ASN A 328 -24.98 -10.06 7.91
N ASN A 329 -24.34 -9.17 7.16
CA ASN A 329 -24.71 -8.74 5.82
C ASN A 329 -23.45 -8.40 4.99
N GLU A 330 -23.64 -7.98 3.74
CA GLU A 330 -22.53 -7.70 2.82
C GLU A 330 -21.66 -6.50 3.22
N HIS A 331 -22.16 -5.62 4.08
CA HIS A 331 -21.45 -4.41 4.54
C HIS A 331 -20.84 -4.57 5.95
N GLY A 332 -21.13 -5.66 6.66
CA GLY A 332 -20.64 -5.86 8.02
C GLY A 332 -19.12 -5.94 8.11
N ILE A 333 -18.47 -6.49 7.08
CA ILE A 333 -17.01 -6.57 6.99
C ILE A 333 -16.35 -5.18 6.93
N ASP A 334 -17.00 -4.19 6.31
CA ASP A 334 -16.51 -2.81 6.24
C ASP A 334 -16.49 -2.18 7.64
N ILE A 335 -17.59 -2.33 8.38
CA ILE A 335 -17.71 -1.87 9.76
C ILE A 335 -16.70 -2.59 10.68
N LEU A 336 -16.49 -3.90 10.47
CA LEU A 336 -15.47 -4.64 11.20
C LEU A 336 -14.07 -4.11 10.93
N GLY A 337 -13.76 -3.76 9.68
CA GLY A 337 -12.51 -3.11 9.32
C GLY A 337 -12.29 -1.81 10.08
N ASP A 338 -13.33 -0.98 10.17
CA ASP A 338 -13.26 0.29 10.88
C ASP A 338 -13.03 0.14 12.40
N ILE A 339 -13.57 -0.88 13.06
CA ILE A 339 -13.32 -1.11 14.50
C ILE A 339 -12.04 -1.89 14.79
N ILE A 340 -11.54 -2.71 13.85
CA ILE A 340 -10.34 -3.54 14.04
C ILE A 340 -9.06 -2.74 13.78
N GLU A 341 -9.02 -1.90 12.75
CA GLU A 341 -7.84 -1.10 12.37
C GLU A 341 -7.29 -0.28 13.58
N SER A 342 -8.06 0.48 14.35
CA SER A 342 -9.36 1.09 14.07
C SER A 342 -9.17 2.39 13.30
N SER A 343 -10.15 2.78 12.50
CA SER A 343 -10.15 4.04 11.79
C SER A 343 -10.93 5.13 12.53
N ALA A 344 -10.84 6.37 12.07
CA ALA A 344 -11.70 7.47 12.50
C ALA A 344 -13.19 7.24 12.16
N TYR A 345 -13.52 6.24 11.32
CA TYR A 345 -14.89 5.82 11.05
C TYR A 345 -15.44 4.83 12.09
N SER A 346 -14.61 4.35 13.03
CA SER A 346 -15.04 3.45 14.10
C SER A 346 -16.22 4.07 14.87
N PRO A 347 -17.41 3.44 14.86
CA PRO A 347 -18.61 3.99 15.50
C PRO A 347 -18.54 4.01 17.03
N ASN A 348 -17.55 3.34 17.62
CA ASN A 348 -17.34 3.30 19.06
C ASN A 348 -15.87 2.97 19.43
N ALA A 349 -14.93 3.81 19.00
CA ALA A 349 -13.50 3.64 19.29
C ALA A 349 -13.19 3.55 20.79
N ALA A 350 -13.97 4.21 21.65
CA ALA A 350 -13.82 4.11 23.10
C ALA A 350 -14.08 2.70 23.66
N TYR A 351 -14.97 1.94 23.01
CA TYR A 351 -15.28 0.56 23.38
C TYR A 351 -14.38 -0.45 22.66
N TYR A 352 -14.24 -0.34 21.33
CA TYR A 352 -13.50 -1.32 20.53
C TYR A 352 -11.98 -1.07 20.49
N GLY A 353 -11.52 0.11 20.89
CA GLY A 353 -10.10 0.47 20.85
C GLY A 353 -9.56 0.52 19.43
N SER A 354 -8.26 0.21 19.28
CA SER A 354 -7.55 0.16 18.00
C SER A 354 -6.67 -1.08 17.95
N LEU A 355 -7.29 -2.27 17.85
CA LEU A 355 -6.61 -3.55 18.02
C LEU A 355 -5.36 -3.69 17.14
N HIS A 356 -5.50 -3.48 15.83
CA HIS A 356 -4.41 -3.63 14.87
C HIS A 356 -3.29 -2.61 15.10
N ASN A 357 -3.60 -1.31 15.16
CA ASN A 357 -2.55 -0.28 15.34
C ASN A 357 -1.84 -0.39 16.70
N GLN A 358 -2.55 -0.79 17.77
CA GLN A 358 -1.91 -1.05 19.07
C GLN A 358 -1.02 -2.29 19.02
N ALA A 359 -1.44 -3.35 18.31
CA ALA A 359 -0.63 -4.55 18.14
C ALA A 359 0.70 -4.26 17.40
N HIS A 360 0.69 -3.40 16.39
CA HIS A 360 1.90 -2.89 15.74
C HIS A 360 2.87 -2.24 16.74
N ARG A 361 2.37 -1.32 17.56
CA ARG A 361 3.17 -0.62 18.60
C ARG A 361 3.69 -1.58 19.67
N VAL A 362 2.87 -2.54 20.11
CA VAL A 362 3.28 -3.54 21.10
C VAL A 362 4.40 -4.41 20.55
N LEU A 363 4.27 -4.92 19.31
CA LEU A 363 5.29 -5.74 18.67
C LEU A 363 6.58 -4.98 18.38
N GLY A 364 6.48 -3.75 17.88
CA GLY A 364 7.63 -2.90 17.55
C GLY A 364 8.48 -2.57 18.78
N ALA A 365 7.85 -2.41 19.93
CA ALA A 365 8.53 -2.04 21.18
C ALA A 365 9.08 -3.23 21.99
N GLN A 366 8.93 -4.49 21.56
CA GLN A 366 9.35 -5.66 22.37
C GLN A 366 10.85 -5.74 22.66
N ALA A 367 11.69 -5.00 21.93
CA ALA A 367 13.12 -4.90 22.22
C ALA A 367 13.43 -3.98 23.42
N ASP A 368 12.60 -2.96 23.66
CA ASP A 368 12.72 -2.03 24.79
C ASP A 368 11.33 -1.61 25.33
N PRO A 369 10.53 -2.57 25.85
CA PRO A 369 9.12 -2.35 26.17
C PRO A 369 8.91 -1.34 27.32
N LYS A 370 9.95 -1.13 28.15
CA LYS A 370 9.95 -0.18 29.28
C LYS A 370 10.73 1.11 28.97
N ARG A 371 11.12 1.33 27.71
CA ARG A 371 11.91 2.49 27.27
C ARG A 371 13.18 2.74 28.10
N LYS A 372 13.76 1.66 28.65
CA LYS A 372 14.91 1.73 29.56
C LYS A 372 16.19 2.05 28.80
N PHE A 373 16.28 1.60 27.55
CA PHE A 373 17.46 1.74 26.72
C PHE A 373 17.38 2.94 25.77
N GLY A 374 16.21 3.60 25.70
CA GLY A 374 16.00 4.74 24.82
C GLY A 374 16.09 4.37 23.35
N MET A 375 15.71 3.12 23.00
CA MET A 375 15.72 2.66 21.62
C MET A 375 14.65 3.38 20.79
N PRO A 376 14.89 3.62 19.49
CA PRO A 376 13.87 4.15 18.60
C PRO A 376 12.76 3.11 18.36
N PRO A 377 11.63 3.49 17.73
CA PRO A 377 10.57 2.56 17.37
C PRO A 377 11.05 1.37 16.53
N GLY A 378 10.37 0.24 16.64
CA GLY A 378 10.63 -0.96 15.85
C GLY A 378 10.21 -0.81 14.39
N ILE A 379 10.64 -1.74 13.52
CA ILE A 379 10.21 -1.73 12.11
C ILE A 379 8.70 -1.96 11.93
N MET A 380 8.02 -2.54 12.93
CA MET A 380 6.56 -2.68 12.95
C MET A 380 5.83 -1.34 13.12
N GLU A 381 6.53 -0.25 13.47
CA GLU A 381 5.93 1.06 13.72
C GLU A 381 6.07 2.01 12.51
N HIS A 382 6.32 1.47 11.31
CA HIS A 382 6.32 2.18 10.03
C HIS A 382 5.78 1.30 8.92
N PHE A 383 4.93 1.84 8.04
CA PHE A 383 4.39 1.07 6.93
C PHE A 383 5.45 0.74 5.87
N GLU A 384 6.48 1.56 5.78
CA GLU A 384 7.67 1.43 4.94
C GLU A 384 8.55 0.24 5.31
N THR A 385 8.42 -0.29 6.54
CA THR A 385 9.32 -1.33 7.05
C THR A 385 8.60 -2.54 7.65
N ALA A 386 7.31 -2.44 7.95
CA ALA A 386 6.61 -3.48 8.71
C ALA A 386 6.67 -4.86 8.05
N THR A 387 6.50 -4.95 6.72
CA THR A 387 6.49 -6.23 5.99
C THR A 387 7.82 -6.97 6.01
N ARG A 388 8.90 -6.34 6.47
CA ARG A 388 10.21 -6.99 6.66
C ARG A 388 10.21 -7.93 7.87
N ASP A 389 9.38 -7.66 8.87
CA ASP A 389 9.30 -8.49 10.08
C ASP A 389 8.47 -9.74 9.82
N PRO A 390 8.97 -10.96 10.08
CA PRO A 390 8.13 -12.17 10.08
C PRO A 390 6.90 -12.06 10.99
N ALA A 391 7.00 -11.31 12.10
CA ALA A 391 5.88 -11.07 13.01
C ALA A 391 4.78 -10.21 12.39
N PHE A 392 5.05 -9.45 11.33
CA PHE A 392 4.01 -8.77 10.57
C PHE A 392 3.00 -9.77 10.02
N PHE A 393 3.47 -10.81 9.34
CA PHE A 393 2.60 -11.80 8.72
C PHE A 393 1.86 -12.64 9.77
N ARG A 394 2.50 -12.93 10.92
CA ARG A 394 1.86 -13.60 12.06
C ARG A 394 0.75 -12.75 12.67
N LEU A 395 1.00 -11.45 12.88
CA LEU A 395 -0.01 -10.50 13.36
C LEU A 395 -1.19 -10.42 12.39
N HIS A 396 -0.91 -10.26 11.09
CA HIS A 396 -1.94 -10.13 10.08
C HIS A 396 -2.70 -11.44 9.86
N LYS A 397 -2.07 -12.61 10.05
CA LYS A 397 -2.78 -13.90 10.09
C LYS A 397 -3.77 -13.95 11.24
N TYR A 398 -3.36 -13.51 12.44
CA TYR A 398 -4.24 -13.39 13.61
C TYR A 398 -5.42 -12.43 13.38
N ILE A 399 -5.17 -11.23 12.83
CA ILE A 399 -6.23 -10.28 12.48
C ILE A 399 -7.16 -10.84 11.38
N ASN A 400 -6.59 -11.46 10.36
CA ASN A 400 -7.33 -12.10 9.27
C ASN A 400 -8.20 -13.26 9.79
N GLY A 401 -7.77 -13.98 10.84
CA GLY A 401 -8.58 -14.98 11.54
C GLY A 401 -9.86 -14.40 12.16
N ILE A 402 -9.80 -13.19 12.72
CA ILE A 402 -10.98 -12.48 13.25
C ILE A 402 -11.96 -12.15 12.12
N PHE A 403 -11.47 -11.64 10.98
CA PHE A 403 -12.32 -11.39 9.80
C PHE A 403 -12.90 -12.69 9.23
N LYS A 404 -12.12 -13.77 9.21
CA LYS A 404 -12.56 -15.09 8.77
C LYS A 404 -13.72 -15.61 9.59
N GLU A 405 -13.69 -15.43 10.92
CA GLU A 405 -14.81 -15.83 11.78
C GLU A 405 -16.12 -15.14 11.44
N HIS A 406 -16.07 -13.88 11.02
CA HIS A 406 -17.26 -13.19 10.53
C HIS A 406 -17.72 -13.76 9.18
N LYS A 407 -16.80 -13.86 8.21
CA LYS A 407 -17.11 -14.38 6.87
C LYS A 407 -17.62 -15.82 6.87
N ASP A 408 -17.13 -16.67 7.77
CA ASP A 408 -17.56 -18.06 7.90
C ASP A 408 -18.97 -18.23 8.48
N LYS A 409 -19.49 -17.20 9.15
CA LYS A 409 -20.88 -17.16 9.65
C LYS A 409 -21.89 -16.76 8.58
N LEU A 410 -21.43 -16.09 7.53
CA LEU A 410 -22.31 -15.75 6.41
C LEU A 410 -22.78 -17.04 5.71
N PRO A 411 -24.02 -17.09 5.23
CA PRO A 411 -24.50 -18.23 4.46
C PRO A 411 -23.59 -18.50 3.25
N PRO A 412 -23.17 -19.76 3.02
CA PRO A 412 -22.53 -20.16 1.77
C PRO A 412 -23.34 -19.71 0.56
N TYR A 413 -22.65 -19.31 -0.51
CA TYR A 413 -23.33 -18.99 -1.75
C TYR A 413 -24.10 -20.20 -2.29
N THR A 414 -25.29 -19.94 -2.81
CA THR A 414 -26.11 -20.91 -3.54
C THR A 414 -25.74 -20.94 -5.02
N GLU A 415 -26.11 -22.02 -5.72
CA GLU A 415 -25.86 -22.13 -7.17
C GLU A 415 -26.53 -20.97 -7.91
N GLN A 416 -27.72 -20.53 -7.47
CA GLN A 416 -28.44 -19.42 -8.08
C GLN A 416 -27.73 -18.07 -7.91
N GLU A 417 -27.03 -17.85 -6.79
CA GLU A 417 -26.26 -16.62 -6.55
C GLU A 417 -24.97 -16.55 -7.36
N LEU A 418 -24.40 -17.71 -7.71
CA LEU A 418 -23.20 -17.82 -8.55
C LEU A 418 -23.52 -17.88 -10.05
N LEU A 419 -24.70 -18.39 -10.41
CA LEU A 419 -25.11 -18.61 -11.80
C LEU A 419 -25.35 -17.28 -12.52
N TYR A 420 -24.57 -17.04 -13.57
CA TYR A 420 -24.84 -16.01 -14.56
C TYR A 420 -25.20 -16.67 -15.90
N SER A 421 -26.50 -16.71 -16.18
CA SER A 421 -27.06 -17.58 -17.22
C SER A 421 -26.75 -17.16 -18.67
N ASN A 422 -26.23 -15.96 -18.90
CA ASN A 422 -25.89 -15.49 -20.25
C ASN A 422 -24.61 -16.15 -20.78
N VAL A 423 -23.60 -16.35 -19.92
CA VAL A 423 -22.26 -16.78 -20.32
C VAL A 423 -21.98 -18.23 -19.95
N ASN A 424 -21.35 -18.95 -20.88
CA ASN A 424 -20.76 -20.26 -20.67
C ASN A 424 -19.25 -20.22 -21.02
N ILE A 425 -18.37 -20.45 -20.06
CA ILE A 425 -16.93 -20.54 -20.29
C ILE A 425 -16.62 -21.93 -20.86
N THR A 426 -16.24 -21.97 -22.14
CA THR A 426 -15.96 -23.23 -22.83
C THR A 426 -14.53 -23.70 -22.62
N ASN A 427 -13.57 -22.77 -22.46
CA ASN A 427 -12.17 -23.08 -22.25
C ASN A 427 -11.39 -21.86 -21.73
N VAL A 428 -10.34 -22.08 -20.94
CA VAL A 428 -9.38 -21.06 -20.55
C VAL A 428 -7.98 -21.53 -20.93
N LYS A 429 -7.26 -20.77 -21.75
CA LYS A 429 -5.85 -21.05 -22.08
C LYS A 429 -4.96 -19.96 -21.49
N VAL A 430 -3.91 -20.38 -20.78
CA VAL A 430 -2.91 -19.46 -20.23
C VAL A 430 -1.55 -19.84 -20.77
N SER A 431 -0.77 -18.83 -21.17
CA SER A 431 0.64 -19.01 -21.53
C SER A 431 1.45 -19.58 -20.35
N LYS A 432 2.66 -20.07 -20.63
CA LYS A 432 3.55 -20.61 -19.58
C LYS A 432 3.77 -19.57 -18.47
N LEU A 433 3.53 -19.97 -17.23
CA LEU A 433 3.80 -19.17 -16.03
C LEU A 433 5.22 -19.46 -15.55
N SER A 434 6.07 -18.43 -15.53
CA SER A 434 7.48 -18.59 -15.18
C SER A 434 8.00 -17.38 -14.43
N THR A 435 8.71 -17.63 -13.35
CA THR A 435 9.35 -16.61 -12.51
C THR A 435 10.87 -16.71 -12.60
N TYR A 436 11.56 -15.61 -12.30
CA TYR A 436 13.01 -15.51 -12.26
C TYR A 436 13.42 -14.36 -11.35
N PHE A 437 14.70 -14.26 -10.99
CA PHE A 437 15.23 -13.08 -10.31
C PHE A 437 15.95 -12.17 -11.30
N GLU A 438 15.76 -10.87 -11.17
CA GLU A 438 16.46 -9.85 -11.94
C GLU A 438 17.04 -8.78 -11.02
N ASP A 439 18.16 -8.19 -11.42
CA ASP A 439 18.78 -7.10 -10.68
C ASP A 439 18.06 -5.79 -10.99
N PHE A 440 17.74 -5.04 -9.94
CA PHE A 440 17.10 -3.73 -9.99
C PHE A 440 18.01 -2.71 -9.29
N VAL A 441 18.17 -1.54 -9.89
CA VAL A 441 19.02 -0.46 -9.37
C VAL A 441 18.13 0.70 -8.92
N PHE A 442 18.39 1.23 -7.73
CA PHE A 442 17.72 2.43 -7.22
C PHE A 442 18.72 3.42 -6.62
N ASP A 443 18.37 4.70 -6.64
CA ASP A 443 19.20 5.77 -6.11
C ASP A 443 19.08 5.85 -4.58
N VAL A 444 20.23 6.00 -3.90
CA VAL A 444 20.29 6.19 -2.44
C VAL A 444 20.92 7.55 -2.10
N SER A 445 21.02 8.45 -3.07
CA SER A 445 21.72 9.72 -2.92
C SER A 445 21.03 10.63 -1.90
N ASN A 446 19.71 10.57 -1.73
CA ASN A 446 19.01 11.34 -0.67
C ASN A 446 19.37 10.89 0.76
N ALA A 447 19.99 9.71 0.96
CA ALA A 447 20.52 9.33 2.26
C ALA A 447 21.70 10.20 2.70
N LEU A 448 22.35 10.88 1.74
CA LEU A 448 23.61 11.60 1.88
C LEU A 448 23.37 13.09 2.13
N ASP A 449 23.87 13.61 3.25
CA ASP A 449 23.90 15.04 3.51
C ASP A 449 25.06 15.65 2.73
N THR A 450 24.75 16.38 1.67
CA THR A 450 25.75 16.98 0.79
C THR A 450 25.72 18.49 1.01
N PRO A 451 26.76 19.11 1.60
CA PRO A 451 26.87 20.56 1.61
C PRO A 451 26.92 21.08 0.16
N GLU A 452 26.40 22.27 -0.10
CA GLU A 452 26.37 22.83 -1.46
C GLU A 452 27.75 22.99 -2.10
N SER A 453 28.79 23.09 -1.29
CA SER A 453 30.19 23.20 -1.74
C SER A 453 30.78 21.88 -2.26
N PHE A 454 30.09 20.74 -2.09
CA PHE A 454 30.55 19.44 -2.55
C PHE A 454 29.93 19.08 -3.91
N SER A 455 30.74 18.46 -4.77
CA SER A 455 30.26 17.88 -6.02
C SER A 455 29.26 16.75 -5.75
N TYR A 456 28.24 16.64 -6.61
CA TYR A 456 27.32 15.50 -6.59
C TYR A 456 28.09 14.18 -6.70
N VAL A 457 27.75 13.21 -5.84
CA VAL A 457 28.28 11.85 -5.87
C VAL A 457 27.10 10.92 -6.11
N SER A 458 27.06 10.29 -7.29
CA SER A 458 26.04 9.28 -7.60
C SER A 458 26.29 8.03 -6.76
N VAL A 459 25.30 7.65 -5.96
CA VAL A 459 25.32 6.41 -5.21
C VAL A 459 24.03 5.64 -5.43
N THR A 460 24.18 4.41 -5.90
CA THR A 460 23.06 3.51 -6.19
C THR A 460 23.21 2.19 -5.44
N ALA A 461 22.07 1.54 -5.20
CA ALA A 461 22.01 0.19 -4.65
C ALA A 461 21.42 -0.77 -5.69
N THR A 462 22.02 -1.95 -5.82
CA THR A 462 21.52 -3.03 -6.67
C THR A 462 20.93 -4.15 -5.81
N ILE A 463 19.65 -4.48 -6.00
CA ILE A 463 18.95 -5.56 -5.31
C ILE A 463 18.44 -6.59 -6.33
N SER A 464 18.48 -7.88 -5.98
CA SER A 464 17.86 -8.92 -6.80
C SER A 464 16.40 -9.08 -6.41
N ARG A 465 15.48 -8.82 -7.34
CA ARG A 465 14.02 -8.85 -7.10
C ARG A 465 13.39 -9.95 -7.93
N LEU A 466 12.37 -10.60 -7.39
CA LEU A 466 11.59 -11.60 -8.13
C LEU A 466 10.86 -10.88 -9.28
N ASN A 467 10.75 -11.55 -10.43
CA ASN A 467 9.96 -11.14 -11.58
C ASN A 467 9.34 -12.38 -12.27
N HIS A 468 8.50 -12.13 -13.27
CA HIS A 468 7.90 -13.17 -14.10
C HIS A 468 7.89 -12.80 -15.58
N GLU A 469 7.89 -13.81 -16.44
CA GLU A 469 7.70 -13.63 -17.87
C GLU A 469 6.28 -13.13 -18.16
N PRO A 470 6.07 -12.22 -19.12
CA PRO A 470 4.72 -11.80 -19.52
C PRO A 470 3.87 -12.99 -19.97
N PHE A 471 2.61 -13.03 -19.53
CA PHE A 471 1.68 -14.09 -19.89
C PHE A 471 0.31 -13.52 -20.24
N THR A 472 -0.51 -14.33 -20.91
CA THR A 472 -1.82 -13.91 -21.44
C THR A 472 -2.87 -14.96 -21.13
N TYR A 473 -4.03 -14.52 -20.65
CA TYR A 473 -5.24 -15.31 -20.54
C TYR A 473 -6.03 -15.21 -21.85
N ASN A 474 -6.42 -16.36 -22.40
CA ASN A 474 -7.37 -16.45 -23.51
C ASN A 474 -8.59 -17.23 -23.01
N ILE A 475 -9.66 -16.49 -22.72
CA ILE A 475 -10.88 -17.01 -22.12
C ILE A 475 -11.92 -17.15 -23.23
N HIS A 476 -12.24 -18.39 -23.60
CA HIS A 476 -13.23 -18.70 -24.62
C HIS A 476 -14.62 -18.79 -23.98
N VAL A 477 -15.53 -17.90 -24.38
CA VAL A 477 -16.88 -17.83 -23.81
C VAL A 477 -17.94 -17.88 -24.90
N GLN A 478 -19.05 -18.53 -24.61
CA GLN A 478 -20.25 -18.50 -25.44
C GLN A 478 -21.32 -17.71 -24.70
N ALA A 479 -21.80 -16.62 -25.30
CA ALA A 479 -22.84 -15.76 -24.73
C ALA A 479 -24.17 -15.92 -25.48
N LYS A 480 -25.30 -15.86 -24.76
CA LYS A 480 -26.64 -15.95 -25.36
C LYS A 480 -27.08 -14.65 -26.03
N HIS A 481 -26.65 -13.52 -25.48
CA HIS A 481 -26.90 -12.17 -25.99
C HIS A 481 -25.72 -11.26 -25.67
N ASP A 482 -25.65 -10.14 -26.38
CA ASP A 482 -24.70 -9.06 -26.12
C ASP A 482 -24.92 -8.51 -24.70
N ASP A 483 -23.83 -8.36 -23.94
CA ASP A 483 -23.85 -7.81 -22.59
C ASP A 483 -22.46 -7.28 -22.21
N GLU A 484 -22.40 -6.46 -21.16
CA GLU A 484 -21.16 -6.19 -20.44
C GLU A 484 -21.00 -7.20 -19.31
N VAL A 485 -19.77 -7.63 -19.04
CA VAL A 485 -19.48 -8.67 -18.06
C VAL A 485 -18.29 -8.30 -17.19
N THR A 486 -18.31 -8.80 -15.95
CA THR A 486 -17.19 -8.69 -15.01
C THR A 486 -16.44 -10.01 -14.98
N VAL A 487 -15.13 -9.99 -15.21
CA VAL A 487 -14.26 -11.17 -15.19
C VAL A 487 -13.35 -11.10 -13.97
N ARG A 488 -13.33 -12.16 -13.16
CA ARG A 488 -12.46 -12.30 -11.97
C ARG A 488 -11.54 -13.50 -12.15
N ILE A 489 -10.26 -13.32 -11.86
CA ILE A 489 -9.23 -14.35 -12.01
C ILE A 489 -8.47 -14.52 -10.69
N TYR A 490 -8.47 -15.75 -10.17
CA TYR A 490 -7.77 -16.12 -8.95
C TYR A 490 -6.81 -17.28 -9.19
N ILE A 491 -5.75 -17.36 -8.38
CA ILE A 491 -4.99 -18.59 -8.17
C ILE A 491 -5.06 -19.02 -6.72
N THR A 492 -5.18 -20.32 -6.50
CA THR A 492 -5.26 -20.89 -5.15
C THR A 492 -4.27 -22.05 -5.03
N PRO A 493 -3.45 -22.12 -3.96
CA PRO A 493 -2.58 -23.27 -3.72
C PRO A 493 -3.37 -24.58 -3.76
N LYS A 494 -2.93 -25.54 -4.58
CA LYS A 494 -3.62 -26.82 -4.71
C LYS A 494 -3.25 -27.81 -3.60
N ARG A 495 -2.03 -27.66 -3.07
CA ARG A 495 -1.46 -28.58 -2.09
C ARG A 495 -0.77 -27.79 -0.98
N ASP A 496 -0.73 -28.38 0.19
CA ASP A 496 0.06 -27.89 1.32
C ASP A 496 1.56 -28.24 1.17
N GLU A 497 2.36 -27.84 2.15
CA GLU A 497 3.79 -28.14 2.22
C GLU A 497 4.11 -29.64 2.34
N ASN A 498 3.13 -30.45 2.78
CA ASN A 498 3.21 -31.91 2.89
C ASN A 498 2.72 -32.62 1.62
N ASN A 499 2.42 -31.87 0.55
CA ASN A 499 1.91 -32.35 -0.73
C ASN A 499 0.51 -33.02 -0.63
N ILE A 500 -0.25 -32.72 0.42
CA ILE A 500 -1.66 -33.12 0.60
C ILE A 500 -2.51 -32.19 -0.27
N VAL A 501 -3.50 -32.75 -0.97
CA VAL A 501 -4.46 -31.96 -1.74
C VAL A 501 -5.40 -31.26 -0.76
N LEU A 502 -5.45 -29.94 -0.81
CA LEU A 502 -6.32 -29.14 0.06
C LEU A 502 -7.77 -29.24 -0.40
N ASP A 503 -8.69 -29.28 0.58
CA ASP A 503 -10.11 -29.09 0.31
C ASP A 503 -10.36 -27.65 -0.17
N ILE A 504 -11.41 -27.42 -0.98
CA ILE A 504 -11.70 -26.07 -1.47
C ILE A 504 -12.12 -25.13 -0.34
N ASP A 505 -12.85 -25.61 0.67
CA ASP A 505 -13.32 -24.78 1.77
C ASP A 505 -12.17 -24.30 2.66
N GLU A 506 -11.09 -25.08 2.71
CA GLU A 506 -9.83 -24.71 3.37
C GLU A 506 -9.00 -23.79 2.48
N SER A 507 -8.74 -24.20 1.23
CA SER A 507 -7.83 -23.49 0.33
C SER A 507 -8.37 -22.15 -0.17
N ARG A 508 -9.69 -21.94 -0.23
CA ARG A 508 -10.30 -20.66 -0.66
C ARG A 508 -9.77 -19.44 0.10
N TRP A 509 -9.40 -19.61 1.38
CA TRP A 509 -8.89 -18.50 2.19
C TRP A 509 -7.44 -18.13 1.85
N GLY A 510 -6.77 -18.95 1.03
CA GLY A 510 -5.49 -18.65 0.39
C GLY A 510 -5.63 -18.28 -1.09
N ALA A 511 -6.84 -17.97 -1.58
CA ALA A 511 -7.05 -17.54 -2.96
C ALA A 511 -6.43 -16.14 -3.18
N ILE A 512 -5.56 -16.04 -4.18
CA ILE A 512 -4.85 -14.82 -4.55
C ILE A 512 -5.54 -14.23 -5.80
N LEU A 513 -6.02 -13.01 -5.69
CA LEU A 513 -6.57 -12.27 -6.82
C LEU A 513 -5.45 -11.88 -7.79
N LEU A 514 -5.61 -12.25 -9.06
CA LEU A 514 -4.71 -11.85 -10.13
C LEU A 514 -5.30 -10.75 -11.01
N ASP A 515 -6.61 -10.73 -11.22
CA ASP A 515 -7.26 -9.69 -12.01
C ASP A 515 -8.77 -9.61 -11.73
N THR A 516 -9.31 -8.41 -11.90
CA THR A 516 -10.75 -8.14 -12.03
C THR A 516 -10.91 -7.05 -13.07
N PHE A 517 -11.74 -7.28 -14.09
CA PHE A 517 -11.93 -6.30 -15.16
C PHE A 517 -13.29 -6.44 -15.84
N TRP A 518 -13.71 -5.40 -16.55
CA TRP A 518 -14.97 -5.36 -17.29
C TRP A 518 -14.72 -5.40 -18.79
N THR A 519 -15.57 -6.14 -19.51
CA THR A 519 -15.48 -6.22 -20.97
C THR A 519 -16.83 -6.52 -21.59
N LYS A 520 -16.94 -6.35 -22.91
CA LYS A 520 -18.16 -6.65 -23.66
C LYS A 520 -18.08 -8.04 -24.25
N VAL A 521 -19.19 -8.75 -24.24
CA VAL A 521 -19.40 -10.01 -24.98
C VAL A 521 -20.52 -9.82 -25.98
N HIS A 522 -20.43 -10.50 -27.11
CA HIS A 522 -21.46 -10.53 -28.14
C HIS A 522 -22.14 -11.90 -28.19
N ALA A 523 -23.37 -11.97 -28.68
CA ALA A 523 -24.08 -13.23 -28.87
C ALA A 523 -23.27 -14.21 -29.72
N GLY A 524 -23.11 -15.45 -29.24
CA GLY A 524 -22.28 -16.47 -29.86
C GLY A 524 -20.91 -16.61 -29.21
N ASP A 525 -19.90 -16.97 -30.01
CA ASP A 525 -18.54 -17.28 -29.52
C ASP A 525 -17.68 -16.02 -29.39
N ASN A 526 -17.00 -15.88 -28.25
CA ASN A 526 -16.09 -14.78 -27.95
C ASN A 526 -14.75 -15.33 -27.44
N VAL A 527 -13.69 -14.53 -27.63
CA VAL A 527 -12.37 -14.79 -27.03
C VAL A 527 -11.90 -13.54 -26.31
N ILE A 528 -11.98 -13.56 -24.98
CA ILE A 528 -11.49 -12.47 -24.14
C ILE A 528 -9.98 -12.69 -23.95
N THR A 529 -9.17 -11.75 -24.42
CA THR A 529 -7.71 -11.79 -24.29
C THR A 529 -7.26 -10.76 -23.28
N ARG A 530 -6.58 -11.19 -22.21
CA ARG A 530 -6.11 -10.31 -21.13
C ARG A 530 -4.63 -10.56 -20.85
N LYS A 531 -3.79 -9.54 -20.97
CA LYS A 531 -2.35 -9.64 -20.66
C LYS A 531 -2.12 -9.45 -19.17
N SER A 532 -1.10 -10.09 -18.61
CA SER A 532 -0.68 -9.90 -17.22
C SER A 532 -0.39 -8.42 -16.90
N SER A 533 0.18 -7.69 -17.86
CA SER A 533 0.50 -6.26 -17.75
C SER A 533 -0.73 -5.35 -17.61
N GLN A 534 -1.94 -5.88 -17.81
CA GLN A 534 -3.20 -5.13 -17.64
C GLN A 534 -3.88 -5.46 -16.31
N SER A 535 -3.29 -6.30 -15.46
CA SER A 535 -3.87 -6.68 -14.17
C SER A 535 -4.33 -5.46 -13.39
N SER A 536 -5.55 -5.49 -12.88
CA SER A 536 -6.08 -4.44 -11.99
C SER A 536 -5.55 -4.50 -10.56
N VAL A 537 -4.64 -5.44 -10.28
CA VAL A 537 -4.04 -5.63 -8.96
C VAL A 537 -2.69 -4.94 -8.85
N ALA A 538 -1.96 -4.82 -9.96
CA ALA A 538 -0.54 -4.58 -9.93
C ALA A 538 -0.07 -3.41 -10.81
N ILE A 539 0.99 -2.73 -10.36
CA ILE A 539 1.64 -1.61 -11.07
C ILE A 539 3.04 -1.98 -11.54
N PRO A 540 3.55 -1.35 -12.62
CA PRO A 540 4.97 -1.41 -12.95
C PRO A 540 5.83 -0.83 -11.81
N ASP A 541 7.15 -1.03 -11.90
CA ASP A 541 8.06 -0.32 -11.00
C ASP A 541 7.91 1.20 -11.16
N ARG A 542 8.18 1.92 -10.07
CA ARG A 542 8.03 3.39 -10.04
C ARG A 542 9.13 4.04 -10.87
N VAL A 543 8.76 5.15 -11.52
CA VAL A 543 9.70 6.05 -12.19
C VAL A 543 10.74 6.51 -11.15
N PRO A 544 12.05 6.35 -11.42
CA PRO A 544 13.10 6.85 -10.55
C PRO A 544 12.98 8.37 -10.34
N PHE A 545 13.28 8.82 -9.13
CA PHE A 545 13.18 10.22 -8.72
C PHE A 545 14.06 11.15 -9.56
N PHE A 546 15.23 10.68 -9.99
CA PHE A 546 16.09 11.45 -10.87
C PHE A 546 15.46 11.71 -12.25
N GLU A 547 14.74 10.73 -12.80
CA GLU A 547 14.02 10.89 -14.07
C GLU A 547 12.84 11.85 -13.89
N LEU A 548 12.08 11.74 -12.77
CA LEU A 548 11.04 12.72 -12.43
C LEU A 548 11.58 14.16 -12.34
N LEU A 549 12.78 14.34 -11.76
CA LEU A 549 13.46 15.63 -11.67
C LEU A 549 13.84 16.17 -13.04
N GLU A 550 14.57 15.37 -13.84
CA GLU A 550 15.03 15.78 -15.18
C GLU A 550 13.86 16.12 -16.10
N ASP A 551 12.84 15.27 -16.15
CA ASP A 551 11.68 15.46 -17.02
C ASP A 551 10.87 16.71 -16.64
N ALA A 552 10.68 16.97 -15.34
CA ALA A 552 9.98 18.16 -14.88
C ALA A 552 10.79 19.43 -15.15
N ASP A 553 12.10 19.41 -14.89
CA ASP A 553 13.00 20.54 -15.15
C ASP A 553 13.09 20.85 -16.66
N GLU A 554 13.19 19.83 -17.51
CA GLU A 554 13.21 19.99 -18.97
C GLU A 554 11.87 20.51 -19.50
N ALA A 555 10.75 19.98 -18.99
CA ALA A 555 9.43 20.42 -19.38
C ALA A 555 9.22 21.92 -19.04
N VAL A 556 9.58 22.33 -17.83
CA VAL A 556 9.48 23.74 -17.41
C VAL A 556 10.43 24.63 -18.21
N ALA A 557 11.69 24.22 -18.43
CA ALA A 557 12.68 25.05 -19.14
C ALA A 557 12.31 25.30 -20.62
N ASN A 558 11.53 24.40 -21.23
CA ASN A 558 11.12 24.48 -22.62
C ASN A 558 9.65 24.89 -22.83
N ASP A 559 8.93 25.29 -21.75
CA ASP A 559 7.48 25.54 -21.77
C ASP A 559 6.70 24.37 -22.42
N ALA A 560 7.13 23.14 -22.13
CA ALA A 560 6.63 21.91 -22.72
C ALA A 560 5.69 21.16 -21.78
N GLN A 561 4.86 20.28 -22.35
CA GLN A 561 4.00 19.40 -21.58
C GLN A 561 4.81 18.31 -20.89
N LEU A 562 4.52 18.06 -19.62
CA LEU A 562 5.08 16.92 -18.90
C LEU A 562 4.34 15.64 -19.31
N LEU A 563 5.04 14.74 -19.99
CA LEU A 563 4.48 13.47 -20.49
C LEU A 563 4.60 12.34 -19.45
N HIS A 564 3.99 12.51 -18.28
CA HIS A 564 3.86 11.41 -17.32
C HIS A 564 2.50 10.73 -17.45
N GLN A 565 2.50 9.40 -17.55
CA GLN A 565 1.30 8.61 -17.34
C GLN A 565 0.98 8.62 -15.84
N GLU A 566 -0.28 8.83 -15.47
CA GLU A 566 -0.73 8.76 -14.08
C GLU A 566 -0.45 7.36 -13.50
N ILE A 567 0.69 7.20 -12.81
CA ILE A 567 1.01 5.97 -12.10
C ILE A 567 0.77 6.22 -10.62
N ARG A 568 -0.36 5.68 -10.13
CA ARG A 568 -0.68 5.66 -8.70
C ARG A 568 0.43 4.99 -7.92
N GLY A 569 0.65 5.48 -6.70
CA GLY A 569 1.64 4.87 -5.83
C GLY A 569 1.19 3.57 -5.16
N CYS A 570 -0.11 3.40 -4.96
CA CYS A 570 -0.69 2.16 -4.47
C CYS A 570 -0.91 1.17 -5.61
N GLY A 571 -0.28 0.00 -5.49
CA GLY A 571 -0.54 -1.19 -6.28
C GLY A 571 0.48 -2.26 -5.97
N HIS A 572 0.08 -3.52 -6.05
CA HIS A 572 1.02 -4.64 -5.86
C HIS A 572 2.11 -4.58 -6.95
N PRO A 573 3.39 -4.89 -6.68
CA PRO A 573 4.40 -4.86 -7.75
C PRO A 573 4.07 -5.89 -8.84
N MET A 574 4.01 -5.47 -10.11
CA MET A 574 3.73 -6.35 -11.27
C MET A 574 4.67 -7.54 -11.30
N ARG A 575 5.95 -7.32 -11.02
CA ARG A 575 6.98 -8.35 -10.92
C ARG A 575 6.67 -9.45 -9.86
N LEU A 576 5.81 -9.17 -8.89
CA LEU A 576 5.35 -10.08 -7.85
C LEU A 576 3.91 -10.57 -8.07
N LEU A 577 3.32 -10.34 -9.26
CA LEU A 577 1.95 -10.77 -9.55
C LEU A 577 1.77 -12.28 -9.32
N LEU A 578 2.77 -13.07 -9.71
CA LEU A 578 2.87 -14.50 -9.43
C LEU A 578 3.78 -14.76 -8.22
N PRO A 579 3.46 -15.75 -7.36
CA PRO A 579 4.42 -16.23 -6.38
C PRO A 579 5.60 -16.91 -7.08
N LYS A 580 6.75 -16.99 -6.40
CA LYS A 580 7.91 -17.73 -6.92
C LYS A 580 7.50 -19.16 -7.27
N GLY A 581 7.90 -19.66 -8.44
CA GLY A 581 7.67 -21.06 -8.81
C GLY A 581 8.70 -22.03 -8.21
N THR A 582 8.67 -23.28 -8.68
CA THR A 582 9.75 -24.26 -8.47
C THR A 582 10.31 -24.72 -9.81
N LYS A 583 11.47 -25.40 -9.81
CA LYS A 583 12.03 -25.94 -11.06
C LYS A 583 11.11 -27.02 -11.67
N GLU A 584 10.44 -27.78 -10.83
CA GLU A 584 9.49 -28.83 -11.19
C GLU A 584 8.09 -28.28 -11.53
N GLY A 585 7.84 -27.00 -11.22
CA GLY A 585 6.55 -26.34 -11.35
C GLY A 585 5.63 -26.60 -10.17
N LEU A 586 5.23 -25.53 -9.47
CA LEU A 586 4.30 -25.59 -8.35
C LEU A 586 2.85 -25.54 -8.85
N ASP A 587 2.00 -26.44 -8.35
CA ASP A 587 0.60 -26.57 -8.80
C ASP A 587 -0.31 -25.54 -8.09
N PHE A 588 -1.02 -24.74 -8.88
CA PHE A 588 -2.10 -23.86 -8.43
C PHE A 588 -3.40 -24.20 -9.17
N TRP A 589 -4.53 -24.00 -8.50
CA TRP A 589 -5.83 -23.92 -9.17
C TRP A 589 -6.01 -22.49 -9.68
N LEU A 590 -6.04 -22.33 -11.00
CA LEU A 590 -6.49 -21.10 -11.65
C LEU A 590 -8.01 -21.15 -11.80
N ASP A 591 -8.67 -20.13 -11.29
CA ASP A 591 -10.12 -19.98 -11.36
C ASP A 591 -10.49 -18.71 -12.13
N VAL A 592 -11.39 -18.85 -13.10
CA VAL A 592 -11.95 -17.74 -13.87
C VAL A 592 -13.46 -17.75 -13.73
N ILE A 593 -14.01 -16.60 -13.33
CA ILE A 593 -15.44 -16.42 -13.12
C ILE A 593 -15.90 -15.20 -13.90
N VAL A 594 -16.97 -15.38 -14.67
CA VAL A 594 -17.65 -14.31 -15.39
C VAL A 594 -19.00 -14.07 -14.73
N THR A 595 -19.28 -12.83 -14.37
CA THR A 595 -20.60 -12.40 -13.86
C THR A 595 -21.14 -11.26 -14.70
N SER A 596 -22.37 -10.82 -14.42
CA SER A 596 -22.99 -9.68 -15.08
C SER A 596 -22.17 -8.40 -14.91
N GLY A 597 -22.20 -7.55 -15.93
CA GLY A 597 -21.71 -6.17 -15.88
C GLY A 597 -22.47 -5.32 -14.87
N ASP A 598 -23.67 -5.72 -14.43
CA ASP A 598 -24.43 -5.04 -13.36
C ASP A 598 -23.69 -5.05 -12.01
N ASP A 599 -22.66 -5.89 -11.84
CA ASP A 599 -21.76 -5.83 -10.68
C ASP A 599 -20.90 -4.54 -10.70
N ALA A 600 -20.76 -3.84 -11.84
CA ALA A 600 -20.08 -2.56 -11.95
C ALA A 600 -20.82 -1.43 -11.21
N VAL A 601 -20.06 -0.54 -10.57
CA VAL A 601 -20.58 0.69 -9.96
C VAL A 601 -20.56 1.88 -10.92
N HIS A 602 -19.63 1.92 -11.88
CA HIS A 602 -19.46 3.03 -12.83
C HIS A 602 -19.71 2.59 -14.27
N ASP A 603 -20.32 3.47 -15.06
CA ASP A 603 -20.77 3.16 -16.43
C ASP A 603 -19.62 3.02 -17.46
N GLU A 604 -18.43 3.57 -17.17
CA GLU A 604 -17.31 3.66 -18.13
C GLU A 604 -16.13 2.69 -17.83
N LEU A 605 -16.32 1.68 -16.98
CA LEU A 605 -15.23 0.77 -16.56
C LEU A 605 -14.66 -0.14 -17.66
N THR A 606 -15.32 -0.22 -18.81
CA THR A 606 -14.77 -0.90 -20.00
C THR A 606 -13.65 -0.11 -20.67
N ILE A 607 -13.50 1.17 -20.30
CA ILE A 607 -12.42 2.05 -20.74
C ILE A 607 -11.45 2.17 -19.56
N GLU A 608 -10.17 1.82 -19.75
CA GLU A 608 -9.12 1.83 -18.72
C GLU A 608 -8.71 3.27 -18.30
N ASN A 609 -9.68 4.18 -18.10
CA ASN A 609 -9.45 5.60 -17.81
C ASN A 609 -9.28 5.89 -16.30
N HIS A 610 -9.43 4.90 -15.43
CA HIS A 610 -9.51 5.10 -13.97
C HIS A 610 -8.35 4.46 -13.17
N GLY A 611 -7.27 4.10 -13.86
CA GLY A 611 -6.08 3.49 -13.26
C GLY A 611 -6.23 1.97 -13.02
N SER A 612 -5.13 1.23 -13.21
CA SER A 612 -5.09 -0.23 -13.23
C SER A 612 -4.83 -0.88 -11.86
N THR A 613 -5.34 -0.34 -10.76
CA THR A 613 -4.99 -0.81 -9.39
C THR A 613 -6.17 -1.06 -8.44
N HIS A 614 -7.39 -1.04 -8.98
CA HIS A 614 -8.61 -1.12 -8.18
C HIS A 614 -8.82 -2.46 -7.46
N GLY A 615 -8.09 -3.52 -7.81
CA GLY A 615 -8.15 -4.81 -7.13
C GLY A 615 -7.84 -4.71 -5.64
N TYR A 616 -6.82 -3.92 -5.26
CA TYR A 616 -6.40 -3.70 -3.85
C TYR A 616 -6.50 -2.24 -3.41
N CYS A 617 -6.48 -1.29 -4.35
CA CYS A 617 -6.34 0.14 -4.05
C CYS A 617 -7.58 0.97 -4.42
N GLY A 618 -8.71 0.35 -4.81
CA GLY A 618 -9.90 1.08 -5.28
C GLY A 618 -9.64 2.02 -6.46
N ILE A 619 -10.52 2.99 -6.69
CA ILE A 619 -10.30 4.07 -7.66
C ILE A 619 -10.17 5.37 -6.86
N HIS A 620 -9.11 6.12 -7.10
CA HIS A 620 -8.85 7.34 -6.34
C HIS A 620 -10.00 8.35 -6.52
N GLY A 621 -10.47 8.94 -5.41
CA GLY A 621 -11.58 9.90 -5.39
C GLY A 621 -12.96 9.35 -5.80
N MET A 622 -13.09 8.04 -6.07
CA MET A 622 -14.33 7.42 -6.58
C MET A 622 -14.75 6.24 -5.72
N LYS A 623 -16.01 5.81 -5.89
CA LYS A 623 -16.53 4.59 -5.26
C LYS A 623 -15.75 3.36 -5.73
N TYR A 624 -15.68 2.33 -4.89
CA TYR A 624 -15.08 1.07 -5.27
C TYR A 624 -15.86 0.46 -6.46
N PRO A 625 -15.18 -0.03 -7.53
CA PRO A 625 -15.85 -0.27 -8.81
C PRO A 625 -16.68 -1.56 -8.90
N ASP A 626 -16.51 -2.51 -7.99
CA ASP A 626 -17.27 -3.79 -7.97
C ASP A 626 -18.23 -3.81 -6.77
N LYS A 627 -19.53 -4.04 -7.01
CA LYS A 627 -20.56 -4.16 -5.96
C LYS A 627 -20.38 -5.41 -5.10
N ARG A 628 -19.72 -6.45 -5.61
CA ARG A 628 -19.55 -7.71 -4.89
C ARG A 628 -18.62 -7.54 -3.67
N PRO A 629 -18.78 -8.38 -2.64
CA PRO A 629 -17.82 -8.46 -1.54
C PRO A 629 -16.41 -8.72 -2.04
N MET A 630 -15.41 -8.11 -1.40
CA MET A 630 -14.02 -8.39 -1.74
C MET A 630 -13.67 -9.84 -1.39
N GLY A 631 -13.05 -10.52 -2.35
CA GLY A 631 -12.82 -11.96 -2.30
C GLY A 631 -13.96 -12.81 -2.88
N PHE A 632 -15.04 -12.20 -3.39
CA PHE A 632 -16.10 -12.96 -4.07
C PHE A 632 -15.53 -13.84 -5.19
N PRO A 633 -15.94 -15.12 -5.29
CA PRO A 633 -16.86 -15.86 -4.40
C PRO A 633 -16.16 -16.72 -3.33
N PHE A 634 -14.86 -16.55 -3.13
CA PHE A 634 -14.04 -17.33 -2.17
C PHE A 634 -14.07 -16.77 -0.74
N ASP A 635 -14.71 -15.61 -0.54
CA ASP A 635 -14.82 -14.95 0.76
C ASP A 635 -15.70 -15.73 1.75
N ARG A 636 -16.65 -16.57 1.28
CA ARG A 636 -17.52 -17.38 2.14
C ARG A 636 -17.20 -18.86 2.10
N ARG A 637 -17.72 -19.63 3.06
CA ARG A 637 -17.56 -21.10 3.10
C ARG A 637 -18.11 -21.78 1.84
N ILE A 638 -17.41 -22.83 1.41
CA ILE A 638 -17.73 -23.67 0.25
C ILE A 638 -17.84 -25.13 0.72
N PRO A 639 -18.89 -25.49 1.49
CA PRO A 639 -19.04 -26.85 2.01
C PRO A 639 -19.21 -27.90 0.90
N GLU A 640 -19.72 -27.48 -0.26
CA GLU A 640 -19.96 -28.35 -1.41
C GLU A 640 -19.42 -27.69 -2.69
N ILE A 641 -18.28 -28.18 -3.20
CA ILE A 641 -17.69 -27.71 -4.47
C ILE A 641 -18.65 -27.86 -5.67
N GLY A 642 -19.65 -28.74 -5.57
CA GLY A 642 -20.67 -28.91 -6.61
C GLY A 642 -21.42 -27.64 -6.95
N VAL A 643 -21.60 -26.74 -5.97
CA VAL A 643 -22.29 -25.44 -6.13
C VAL A 643 -21.55 -24.50 -7.09
N PHE A 644 -20.23 -24.66 -7.20
CA PHE A 644 -19.40 -23.86 -8.11
C PHE A 644 -19.44 -24.36 -9.55
N LYS A 645 -20.10 -25.49 -9.86
CA LYS A 645 -20.20 -26.05 -11.22
C LYS A 645 -21.24 -25.33 -12.07
N VAL A 646 -21.16 -24.00 -12.12
CA VAL A 646 -21.98 -23.12 -12.95
C VAL A 646 -21.28 -22.87 -14.30
N PRO A 647 -22.01 -22.68 -15.40
CA PRO A 647 -21.42 -22.52 -16.74
C PRO A 647 -20.51 -21.29 -16.86
N ASN A 648 -20.71 -20.28 -16.04
CA ASN A 648 -19.94 -19.04 -16.03
C ASN A 648 -18.69 -19.08 -15.13
N GLN A 649 -18.28 -20.26 -14.65
CA GLN A 649 -17.06 -20.48 -13.89
C GLN A 649 -16.22 -21.59 -14.54
N HIS A 650 -14.90 -21.44 -14.50
CA HIS A 650 -13.95 -22.44 -15.00
C HIS A 650 -12.70 -22.50 -14.12
N GLY A 651 -12.51 -23.66 -13.48
CA GLY A 651 -11.31 -23.97 -12.71
C GLY A 651 -10.41 -24.97 -13.44
N GLN A 652 -9.10 -24.71 -13.48
CA GLN A 652 -8.09 -25.65 -14.00
C GLN A 652 -6.79 -25.59 -13.22
N VAL A 653 -5.96 -26.62 -13.36
CA VAL A 653 -4.64 -26.66 -12.71
C VAL A 653 -3.61 -26.01 -13.62
N VAL A 654 -2.85 -25.05 -13.08
CA VAL A 654 -1.70 -24.43 -13.74
C VAL A 654 -0.43 -24.70 -12.94
N LYS A 655 0.71 -24.63 -13.61
CA LYS A 655 2.04 -24.78 -13.00
C LYS A 655 2.83 -23.50 -13.12
N ILE A 656 3.40 -23.04 -12.00
CA ILE A 656 4.31 -21.90 -11.96
C ILE A 656 5.75 -22.42 -11.83
N PHE A 657 6.56 -22.16 -12.86
CA PHE A 657 7.96 -22.55 -12.89
C PHE A 657 8.88 -21.43 -12.37
N HIS A 658 10.07 -21.80 -11.91
CA HIS A 658 11.13 -20.84 -11.56
C HIS A 658 12.44 -21.23 -12.24
N HIS A 659 13.13 -20.23 -12.77
CA HIS A 659 14.37 -20.39 -13.55
C HIS A 659 15.56 -19.73 -12.88
#